data_AF-A0A926S0G9-F1
#
_entry.id   AF-A0A926S0G9-F1
#
_cell.length_a   1.000
_cell.length_b   1.000
_cell.length_c   1.000
_cell.angle_alpha   90.00
_cell.angle_beta   90.00
_cell.angle_gamma   90.00
#
_symmetry.space_group_name_H-M   'P 1'
#
loop_
_entity.id
_entity.type
_entity.pdbx_description
1 polymer ?
#
loop_
_entity_poly.entity_id
_entity_poly.type
_entity_poly.pdbx_seq_one_letter_code
_entity_poly.pdbx_strand_id
1 'polypeptide(L)'
;MLVGKRLHGRYKIQEVIGGGGMANVYLARDVILEREVAVKVLRFDFANDEEFIRRFRREAQSATSLAHPNIVSIYDVGEEEDIYYIVMEYVEGQTLKQYIQQNAPLHPREALNIIEQIVSAIAHAHENQIVHRDIKPHNILIDHHGNVKVTDFGIAMALSSTTITQTNSVLGSVHYLSPEQARGGLATKKSDIYAIGIVLFELLTGRLPFDGESAISIALKHLQSDTPSPKRWNAMIPQSVENIILKAMAKDPFHRYETAENMLEDIETAFNTNRLNEQKFVIPDDLDATKAIPIITDDKISNGDDTLVHGPGPPPETPTAIPSKKQKVKKKKDKPKKKRSRFAKFIIAAFIILILAGVAAVTIVPAIFLPKDVMVPDLQGENYQAAYNQLTELGFKVDDETTLVEDEEIEEGLVVKTNPNAGKMAKEGSTITIYESSGKKKVTLNDYVGQDIEQVKELLERRGFEKITIEEVHSEEGEGVIVNQEPLDGEAVIPSEDEITLTYSVGPAKISLRDLSGYSKDAVDAYIEENGFKLNEGEAQYSSEVPAGQVISQSPNPGEQLDPGSTIEVVYSLGVEEKPVKTVTKEIEIPYEPAEEGEEIEVILSVDDAEHSVSTPYEQFKITEPTTRTVEFNIAPDSTAYYQVMIKDTIVKRETIPYPEDG
;
A
#
# COMPACT_ATOMS: atom_id res chain seq x y z
N MET A 1 26.39 -10.31 -18.49
CA MET A 1 25.70 -9.55 -19.57
C MET A 1 25.01 -10.53 -20.49
N LEU A 2 23.80 -10.22 -20.98
CA LEU A 2 23.03 -11.13 -21.85
C LEU A 2 23.21 -10.85 -23.35
N VAL A 3 23.82 -9.71 -23.72
CA VAL A 3 24.10 -9.35 -25.12
C VAL A 3 24.92 -10.46 -25.80
N GLY A 4 24.45 -10.93 -26.95
CA GLY A 4 25.02 -12.06 -27.68
C GLY A 4 24.52 -13.44 -27.24
N LYS A 5 23.91 -13.60 -26.04
CA LYS A 5 23.22 -14.85 -25.65
C LYS A 5 21.98 -15.04 -26.55
N ARG A 6 21.57 -16.29 -26.71
CA ARG A 6 20.40 -16.68 -27.51
C ARG A 6 19.43 -17.48 -26.64
N LEU A 7 18.36 -16.85 -26.20
CA LEU A 7 17.40 -17.46 -25.29
C LEU A 7 16.55 -18.52 -26.02
N HIS A 8 16.44 -19.71 -25.43
CA HIS A 8 15.81 -20.94 -25.94
C HIS A 8 16.28 -21.30 -27.36
N GLY A 9 17.50 -20.92 -27.75
CA GLY A 9 17.98 -21.05 -29.12
C GLY A 9 17.21 -20.22 -30.16
N ARG A 10 16.25 -19.39 -29.75
CA ARG A 10 15.34 -18.61 -30.62
C ARG A 10 15.61 -17.10 -30.59
N TYR A 11 15.71 -16.49 -29.42
CA TYR A 11 15.79 -15.03 -29.29
C TYR A 11 17.23 -14.58 -29.10
N LYS A 12 17.86 -14.09 -30.17
CA LYS A 12 19.25 -13.61 -30.11
C LYS A 12 19.29 -12.17 -29.59
N ILE A 13 19.79 -11.97 -28.38
CA ILE A 13 19.91 -10.65 -27.74
C ILE A 13 20.97 -9.81 -28.48
N GLN A 14 20.60 -8.60 -28.91
CA GLN A 14 21.45 -7.68 -29.68
C GLN A 14 22.03 -6.58 -28.80
N GLU A 15 21.18 -5.82 -28.09
CA GLU A 15 21.59 -4.69 -27.26
C GLU A 15 20.56 -4.37 -26.16
N VAL A 16 20.92 -3.51 -25.20
CA VAL A 16 20.01 -3.00 -24.17
C VAL A 16 19.32 -1.75 -24.72
N ILE A 17 17.99 -1.72 -24.72
CA ILE A 17 17.17 -0.58 -25.18
C ILE A 17 16.44 0.13 -24.05
N GLY A 18 16.38 -0.47 -22.86
CA GLY A 18 15.79 0.15 -21.68
C GLY A 18 16.15 -0.61 -20.39
N GLY A 19 15.91 0.02 -19.25
CA GLY A 19 16.12 -0.59 -17.94
C GLY A 19 15.37 0.16 -16.85
N GLY A 20 14.86 -0.58 -15.87
CA GLY A 20 14.13 -0.04 -14.73
C GLY A 20 14.58 -0.68 -13.41
N GLY A 21 13.81 -0.44 -12.35
CA GLY A 21 14.10 -1.00 -11.02
C GLY A 21 14.11 -2.53 -11.00
N MET A 22 13.17 -3.17 -11.69
CA MET A 22 12.93 -4.62 -11.63
C MET A 22 13.45 -5.41 -12.83
N ALA A 23 13.51 -4.80 -14.02
CA ALA A 23 13.78 -5.50 -15.28
C ALA A 23 14.64 -4.68 -16.24
N ASN A 24 15.37 -5.37 -17.12
CA ASN A 24 16.11 -4.80 -18.24
C ASN A 24 15.42 -5.19 -19.55
N VAL A 25 15.30 -4.25 -20.49
CA VAL A 25 14.68 -4.49 -21.81
C VAL A 25 15.75 -4.48 -22.88
N TYR A 26 15.78 -5.55 -23.67
CA TYR A 26 16.76 -5.77 -24.73
C TYR A 26 16.08 -5.80 -26.10
N LEU A 27 16.75 -5.29 -27.13
CA LEU A 27 16.42 -5.61 -28.51
C LEU A 27 16.95 -7.01 -28.82
N ALA A 28 16.14 -7.84 -29.47
CA ALA A 28 16.53 -9.17 -29.91
C ALA A 28 15.92 -9.52 -31.27
N ARG A 29 16.57 -10.45 -31.97
CA ARG A 29 16.05 -11.06 -33.20
C ARG A 29 15.39 -12.40 -32.86
N ASP A 30 14.11 -12.55 -33.16
CA ASP A 30 13.47 -13.86 -33.30
C ASP A 30 14.02 -14.49 -34.59
N VAL A 31 14.88 -15.48 -34.43
CA VAL A 31 15.59 -16.14 -35.54
C VAL A 31 14.73 -17.13 -36.32
N ILE A 32 13.53 -17.46 -35.84
CA ILE A 32 12.61 -18.40 -36.50
C ILE A 32 11.62 -17.62 -37.37
N LEU A 33 11.08 -16.51 -36.84
CA LEU A 33 10.14 -15.64 -37.55
C LEU A 33 10.85 -14.46 -38.27
N GLU A 34 12.17 -14.41 -38.22
CA GLU A 34 13.04 -13.37 -38.78
C GLU A 34 12.56 -11.93 -38.52
N ARG A 35 12.13 -11.64 -37.29
CA ARG A 35 11.65 -10.31 -36.86
C ARG A 35 12.37 -9.81 -35.62
N GLU A 36 12.34 -8.50 -35.43
CA GLU A 36 12.82 -7.86 -34.19
C GLU A 36 11.73 -7.89 -33.13
N VAL A 37 12.15 -8.10 -31.88
CA VAL A 37 11.31 -8.22 -30.69
C VAL A 37 12.01 -7.53 -29.53
N ALA A 38 11.24 -6.96 -28.61
CA ALA A 38 11.74 -6.53 -27.33
C ALA A 38 11.68 -7.71 -26.34
N VAL A 39 12.73 -7.90 -25.55
CA VAL A 39 12.80 -8.95 -24.52
C VAL A 39 13.01 -8.27 -23.18
N LYS A 40 11.98 -8.27 -22.34
CA LYS A 40 12.01 -7.76 -20.96
C LYS A 40 12.43 -8.89 -20.04
N VAL A 41 13.61 -8.76 -19.45
CA VAL A 41 14.26 -9.76 -18.60
C VAL A 41 14.28 -9.29 -17.15
N LEU A 42 13.84 -10.12 -16.22
CA LEU A 42 13.89 -9.84 -14.78
C LEU A 42 15.35 -9.67 -14.31
N ARG A 43 15.62 -8.74 -13.40
CA ARG A 43 16.95 -8.59 -12.80
C ARG A 43 17.23 -9.73 -11.83
N PHE A 44 18.48 -10.21 -11.79
CA PHE A 44 18.94 -11.25 -10.87
C PHE A 44 18.64 -10.94 -9.39
N ASP A 45 18.58 -9.65 -9.03
CA ASP A 45 18.22 -9.18 -7.68
C ASP A 45 16.83 -9.66 -7.21
N PHE A 46 15.93 -10.03 -8.14
CA PHE A 46 14.58 -10.55 -7.89
C PHE A 46 14.39 -12.01 -8.36
N ALA A 47 15.45 -12.67 -8.83
CA ALA A 47 15.36 -14.01 -9.42
C ALA A 47 15.24 -15.17 -8.40
N ASN A 48 15.34 -14.86 -7.11
CA ASN A 48 15.18 -15.83 -6.01
C ASN A 48 13.86 -15.63 -5.22
N ASP A 49 13.04 -14.64 -5.59
CA ASP A 49 11.74 -14.39 -4.96
C ASP A 49 10.64 -15.11 -5.73
N GLU A 50 10.29 -16.33 -5.29
CA GLU A 50 9.27 -17.15 -5.93
C GLU A 50 7.90 -16.45 -6.01
N GLU A 51 7.56 -15.61 -5.03
CA GLU A 51 6.29 -14.90 -5.04
C GLU A 51 6.28 -13.80 -6.10
N PHE A 52 7.36 -13.03 -6.20
CA PHE A 52 7.59 -12.05 -7.25
C PHE A 52 7.55 -12.71 -8.65
N ILE A 53 8.25 -13.82 -8.83
CA ILE A 53 8.29 -14.57 -10.10
C ILE A 53 6.90 -15.06 -10.49
N ARG A 54 6.14 -15.61 -9.54
CA ARG A 54 4.76 -16.09 -9.76
C ARG A 54 3.82 -14.94 -10.13
N ARG A 55 3.96 -13.76 -9.51
CA ARG A 55 3.21 -12.55 -9.86
C ARG A 55 3.58 -12.05 -11.27
N PHE A 56 4.87 -11.86 -11.54
CA PHE A 56 5.41 -11.45 -12.86
C PHE A 56 4.89 -12.33 -14.00
N ARG A 57 4.89 -13.65 -13.82
CA ARG A 57 4.33 -14.61 -14.78
C ARG A 57 2.83 -14.44 -14.97
N ARG A 58 2.05 -14.30 -13.90
CA ARG A 58 0.59 -14.15 -13.94
C ARG A 58 0.16 -12.84 -14.61
N GLU A 59 0.89 -11.76 -14.38
CA GLU A 59 0.64 -10.44 -14.97
C GLU A 59 0.96 -10.45 -16.46
N ALA A 60 2.11 -11.00 -16.86
CA ALA A 60 2.45 -11.21 -18.27
C ALA A 60 1.40 -12.06 -18.99
N GLN A 61 0.98 -13.20 -18.41
CA GLN A 61 -0.06 -14.07 -18.96
C GLN A 61 -1.40 -13.34 -19.12
N SER A 62 -1.79 -12.52 -18.14
CA SER A 62 -3.03 -11.74 -18.20
C SER A 62 -3.01 -10.74 -19.36
N ALA A 63 -1.86 -10.13 -19.66
CA ALA A 63 -1.70 -9.22 -20.78
C ALA A 63 -1.60 -9.92 -22.17
N THR A 64 -1.31 -11.24 -22.26
CA THR A 64 -1.25 -11.94 -23.56
C THR A 64 -2.59 -12.03 -24.30
N SER A 65 -3.72 -11.85 -23.62
CA SER A 65 -5.05 -11.87 -24.25
C SER A 65 -5.44 -10.53 -24.90
N LEU A 66 -4.71 -9.45 -24.63
CA LEU A 66 -5.01 -8.11 -25.14
C LEU A 66 -4.49 -7.96 -26.58
N ALA A 67 -5.42 -7.75 -27.52
CA ALA A 67 -5.12 -7.62 -28.94
C ALA A 67 -5.67 -6.29 -29.48
N HIS A 68 -4.87 -5.24 -29.38
CA HIS A 68 -5.26 -3.87 -29.75
C HIS A 68 -4.12 -3.14 -30.46
N PRO A 69 -4.35 -2.33 -31.51
CA PRO A 69 -3.29 -1.61 -32.22
C PRO A 69 -2.43 -0.73 -31.29
N ASN A 70 -3.05 -0.10 -30.30
CA ASN A 70 -2.40 0.78 -29.32
C ASN A 70 -1.92 0.06 -28.04
N ILE A 71 -1.83 -1.27 -28.04
CA ILE A 71 -1.20 -2.07 -26.98
C ILE A 71 0.04 -2.77 -27.55
N VAL A 72 1.14 -2.80 -26.79
CA VAL A 72 2.32 -3.61 -27.14
C VAL A 72 1.97 -5.09 -27.02
N SER A 73 2.00 -5.81 -28.13
CA SER A 73 1.63 -7.24 -28.16
C SER A 73 2.68 -8.11 -27.45
N ILE A 74 2.25 -8.97 -26.51
CA ILE A 74 3.13 -10.01 -25.93
C ILE A 74 3.10 -11.24 -26.84
N TYR A 75 4.27 -11.79 -27.14
CA TYR A 75 4.44 -12.94 -28.04
C TYR A 75 4.82 -14.24 -27.34
N ASP A 76 5.56 -14.17 -26.24
CA ASP A 76 6.07 -15.35 -25.51
C ASP A 76 6.46 -14.98 -24.06
N VAL A 77 6.48 -15.96 -23.16
CA VAL A 77 6.91 -15.82 -21.75
C VAL A 77 7.70 -17.06 -21.37
N GLY A 78 8.95 -16.90 -20.93
CA GLY A 78 9.89 -18.02 -20.74
C GLY A 78 10.82 -17.90 -19.53
N GLU A 79 11.57 -18.98 -19.28
CA GLU A 79 12.54 -19.14 -18.18
C GLU A 79 13.68 -20.05 -18.65
N GLU A 80 14.93 -19.59 -18.53
CA GLU A 80 16.12 -20.36 -18.92
C GLU A 80 17.29 -20.04 -18.01
N GLU A 81 17.86 -21.05 -17.33
CA GLU A 81 19.00 -20.86 -16.41
C GLU A 81 18.73 -19.71 -15.42
N ASP A 82 17.56 -19.77 -14.76
CA ASP A 82 17.03 -18.79 -13.80
C ASP A 82 16.78 -17.37 -14.37
N ILE A 83 16.80 -17.23 -15.70
CA ILE A 83 16.49 -15.99 -16.41
C ILE A 83 15.02 -15.98 -16.83
N TYR A 84 14.18 -15.29 -16.07
CA TYR A 84 12.78 -15.03 -16.41
C TYR A 84 12.65 -13.89 -17.43
N TYR A 85 11.91 -14.11 -18.51
CA TYR A 85 11.73 -13.11 -19.56
C TYR A 85 10.35 -13.12 -20.23
N ILE A 86 9.97 -11.96 -20.77
CA ILE A 86 8.78 -11.72 -21.59
C ILE A 86 9.27 -11.22 -22.96
N VAL A 87 8.76 -11.83 -24.03
CA VAL A 87 9.01 -11.40 -25.41
C VAL A 87 7.79 -10.64 -25.92
N MET A 88 8.02 -9.43 -26.44
CA MET A 88 6.97 -8.53 -26.87
C MET A 88 7.33 -7.81 -28.17
N GLU A 89 6.35 -7.16 -28.76
CA GLU A 89 6.48 -6.29 -29.93
C GLU A 89 7.59 -5.24 -29.70
N TYR A 90 8.53 -5.14 -30.64
CA TYR A 90 9.47 -4.03 -30.68
C TYR A 90 8.80 -2.84 -31.36
N VAL A 91 8.78 -1.69 -30.68
CA VAL A 91 8.23 -0.43 -31.20
C VAL A 91 9.40 0.51 -31.47
N GLU A 92 9.68 0.76 -32.75
CA GLU A 92 10.73 1.69 -33.18
C GLU A 92 10.27 3.14 -32.95
N GLY A 93 10.83 3.78 -31.93
CA GLY A 93 10.40 5.10 -31.49
C GLY A 93 11.01 5.51 -30.14
N GLN A 94 10.28 6.35 -29.41
CA GLN A 94 10.70 6.82 -28.08
C GLN A 94 9.56 6.74 -27.06
N THR A 95 9.88 6.86 -25.78
CA THR A 95 8.85 7.00 -24.74
C THR A 95 8.12 8.33 -24.89
N LEU A 96 6.85 8.38 -24.51
CA LEU A 96 6.07 9.61 -24.48
C LEU A 96 6.71 10.65 -23.54
N LYS A 97 7.45 10.24 -22.50
CA LYS A 97 8.21 11.17 -21.65
C LYS A 97 9.28 11.91 -22.44
N GLN A 98 10.07 11.21 -23.26
CA GLN A 98 11.08 11.82 -24.12
C GLN A 98 10.43 12.72 -25.18
N TYR A 99 9.29 12.30 -25.74
CA TYR A 99 8.50 13.11 -26.67
C TYR A 99 8.00 14.42 -26.02
N ILE A 100 7.46 14.36 -24.80
CA ILE A 100 7.03 15.53 -24.01
C ILE A 100 8.22 16.48 -23.77
N GLN A 101 9.36 15.96 -23.34
CA GLN A 101 10.57 16.77 -23.07
C GLN A 101 11.09 17.52 -24.31
N GLN A 102 10.82 17.01 -25.52
CA GLN A 102 11.27 17.60 -26.78
C GLN A 102 10.24 18.56 -27.39
N ASN A 103 8.94 18.24 -27.28
CA ASN A 103 7.89 18.86 -28.09
C ASN A 103 6.82 19.61 -27.28
N ALA A 104 6.66 19.36 -25.98
CA ALA A 104 5.64 20.02 -25.18
C ALA A 104 6.00 21.50 -24.87
N PRO A 105 5.02 22.41 -24.73
CA PRO A 105 3.57 22.19 -24.79
C PRO A 105 3.05 21.96 -26.22
N LEU A 106 2.27 20.88 -26.38
CA LEU A 106 1.68 20.52 -27.67
C LEU A 106 0.43 21.35 -28.01
N HIS A 107 0.07 21.38 -29.29
CA HIS A 107 -1.20 21.95 -29.72
C HIS A 107 -2.37 21.08 -29.20
N PRO A 108 -3.50 21.64 -28.72
CA PRO A 108 -4.56 20.85 -28.07
C PRO A 108 -5.10 19.68 -28.89
N ARG A 109 -5.15 19.82 -30.22
CA ARG A 109 -5.60 18.75 -31.12
C ARG A 109 -4.60 17.60 -31.24
N GLU A 110 -3.31 17.90 -31.17
CA GLU A 110 -2.25 16.89 -31.23
C GLU A 110 -2.18 16.09 -29.92
N ALA A 111 -2.27 16.78 -28.78
CA ALA A 111 -2.36 16.15 -27.48
C ALA A 111 -3.60 15.24 -27.36
N LEU A 112 -4.77 15.67 -27.87
CA LEU A 112 -5.95 14.81 -27.86
C LEU A 112 -5.83 13.61 -28.81
N ASN A 113 -5.24 13.73 -30.01
CA ASN A 113 -4.97 12.56 -30.87
C ASN A 113 -4.06 11.51 -30.21
N ILE A 114 -3.14 11.93 -29.32
CA ILE A 114 -2.28 11.03 -28.53
C ILE A 114 -3.09 10.37 -27.41
N ILE A 115 -3.89 11.16 -26.68
CA ILE A 115 -4.70 10.66 -25.56
C ILE A 115 -5.85 9.77 -26.03
N GLU A 116 -6.46 10.03 -27.18
CA GLU A 116 -7.48 9.17 -27.81
C GLU A 116 -6.97 7.74 -28.00
N GLN A 117 -5.77 7.57 -28.57
CA GLN A 117 -5.11 6.27 -28.73
C GLN A 117 -4.81 5.58 -27.39
N ILE A 118 -4.42 6.34 -26.35
CA ILE A 118 -4.17 5.80 -25.01
C ILE A 118 -5.48 5.35 -24.36
N VAL A 119 -6.51 6.19 -24.36
CA VAL A 119 -7.82 5.88 -23.77
C VAL A 119 -8.47 4.70 -24.49
N SER A 120 -8.35 4.62 -25.82
CA SER A 120 -8.80 3.46 -26.61
C SER A 120 -8.12 2.14 -26.18
N ALA A 121 -6.80 2.15 -25.95
CA ALA A 121 -6.09 0.99 -25.40
C ALA A 121 -6.58 0.62 -23.98
N ILE A 122 -6.79 1.62 -23.12
CA ILE A 122 -7.20 1.39 -21.72
C ILE A 122 -8.66 0.94 -21.62
N ALA A 123 -9.56 1.45 -22.45
CA ALA A 123 -10.93 0.95 -22.63
C ALA A 123 -10.92 -0.55 -22.95
N HIS A 124 -10.20 -0.95 -24.00
CA HIS A 124 -10.11 -2.36 -24.38
C HIS A 124 -9.54 -3.27 -23.26
N ALA A 125 -8.58 -2.79 -22.48
CA ALA A 125 -8.08 -3.52 -21.31
C ALA A 125 -9.14 -3.60 -20.19
N HIS A 126 -9.87 -2.51 -19.94
CA HIS A 126 -10.93 -2.42 -18.93
C HIS A 126 -12.13 -3.31 -19.25
N GLU A 127 -12.50 -3.47 -20.52
CA GLU A 127 -13.50 -4.45 -20.98
C GLU A 127 -13.09 -5.88 -20.59
N ASN A 128 -11.81 -6.21 -20.80
CA ASN A 128 -11.19 -7.49 -20.44
C ASN A 128 -10.85 -7.61 -18.92
N GLN A 129 -11.36 -6.69 -18.09
CA GLN A 129 -11.16 -6.63 -16.63
C GLN A 129 -9.69 -6.46 -16.18
N ILE A 130 -8.82 -5.97 -17.06
CA ILE A 130 -7.42 -5.68 -16.77
C ILE A 130 -7.28 -4.17 -16.49
N VAL A 131 -6.79 -3.83 -15.30
CA VAL A 131 -6.44 -2.45 -14.91
C VAL A 131 -4.94 -2.27 -15.12
N HIS A 132 -4.51 -1.15 -15.68
CA HIS A 132 -3.09 -0.91 -15.99
C HIS A 132 -2.27 -0.56 -14.74
N ARG A 133 -2.85 0.25 -13.81
CA ARG A 133 -2.33 0.64 -12.50
C ARG A 133 -1.15 1.61 -12.49
N ASP A 134 -0.27 1.54 -13.48
CA ASP A 134 0.95 2.37 -13.62
C ASP A 134 0.97 3.19 -14.92
N ILE A 135 -0.11 3.93 -15.21
CA ILE A 135 -0.20 4.81 -16.39
C ILE A 135 0.74 6.00 -16.20
N LYS A 136 1.77 6.10 -17.03
CA LYS A 136 2.70 7.24 -17.08
C LYS A 136 3.40 7.33 -18.44
N PRO A 137 3.94 8.49 -18.85
CA PRO A 137 4.60 8.66 -20.16
C PRO A 137 5.85 7.80 -20.38
N HIS A 138 6.38 7.14 -19.36
CA HIS A 138 7.46 6.16 -19.49
C HIS A 138 6.96 4.79 -20.01
N ASN A 139 5.72 4.42 -19.69
CA ASN A 139 5.08 3.15 -20.07
C ASN A 139 4.22 3.30 -21.35
N ILE A 140 4.44 4.39 -22.08
CA ILE A 140 3.75 4.73 -23.33
C ILE A 140 4.82 5.04 -24.36
N LEU A 141 4.78 4.37 -25.51
CA LEU A 141 5.70 4.52 -26.61
C LEU A 141 5.02 5.27 -27.77
N ILE A 142 5.77 6.08 -28.49
CA ILE A 142 5.31 6.77 -29.70
C ILE A 142 6.33 6.55 -30.83
N ASP A 143 5.84 6.06 -31.97
CA ASP A 143 6.67 5.81 -33.16
C ASP A 143 6.90 7.09 -33.99
N HIS A 144 7.72 6.99 -35.03
CA HIS A 144 8.01 8.11 -35.94
C HIS A 144 6.82 8.58 -36.79
N HIS A 145 5.69 7.87 -36.77
CA HIS A 145 4.46 8.21 -37.50
C HIS A 145 3.38 8.81 -36.57
N GLY A 146 3.61 8.87 -35.25
CA GLY A 146 2.65 9.33 -34.25
C GLY A 146 1.68 8.25 -33.75
N ASN A 147 1.94 6.97 -34.05
CA ASN A 147 1.19 5.86 -33.48
C ASN A 147 1.65 5.65 -32.03
N VAL A 148 0.69 5.55 -31.11
CA VAL A 148 0.95 5.36 -29.68
C VAL A 148 0.70 3.92 -29.28
N LYS A 149 1.59 3.34 -28.47
CA LYS A 149 1.43 2.00 -27.88
C LYS A 149 1.68 2.01 -26.38
N VAL A 150 0.73 1.51 -25.62
CA VAL A 150 0.83 1.33 -24.16
C VAL A 150 1.53 -0.01 -23.87
N THR A 151 2.49 -0.01 -22.95
CA THR A 151 3.25 -1.19 -22.52
C THR A 151 3.19 -1.35 -21.00
N ASP A 152 3.71 -2.46 -20.48
CA ASP A 152 3.81 -2.73 -19.03
C ASP A 152 2.49 -2.80 -18.26
N PHE A 153 1.41 -3.24 -18.92
CA PHE A 153 0.10 -3.54 -18.32
C PHE A 153 0.23 -4.40 -17.06
N GLY A 154 0.08 -3.77 -15.90
CA GLY A 154 0.04 -4.45 -14.61
C GLY A 154 1.34 -5.13 -14.16
N ILE A 155 2.47 -4.99 -14.86
CA ILE A 155 3.75 -5.67 -14.52
C ILE A 155 4.50 -4.95 -13.36
N ALA A 156 3.95 -3.84 -12.87
CA ALA A 156 4.54 -3.01 -11.83
C ALA A 156 3.58 -2.83 -10.64
N MET A 157 3.51 -3.81 -9.74
CA MET A 157 3.34 -3.60 -8.29
C MET A 157 3.69 -4.88 -7.49
N ALA A 158 4.98 -5.19 -7.41
CA ALA A 158 5.55 -5.96 -6.31
C ALA A 158 6.60 -5.11 -5.60
N LEU A 159 6.09 -4.05 -4.97
CA LEU A 159 6.78 -3.26 -3.96
C LEU A 159 5.73 -3.01 -2.88
N SER A 160 5.97 -3.58 -1.69
CA SER A 160 5.07 -3.43 -0.55
C SER A 160 4.88 -1.95 -0.19
N SER A 161 3.81 -1.65 0.56
CA SER A 161 3.50 -0.30 1.07
C SER A 161 4.70 0.42 1.69
N THR A 162 5.63 -0.33 2.27
CA THR A 162 6.94 0.09 2.80
C THR A 162 7.92 0.71 1.78
N THR A 163 7.68 0.67 0.47
CA THR A 163 8.68 1.14 -0.51
C THR A 163 8.60 2.64 -0.83
N ILE A 164 7.51 3.31 -0.47
CA ILE A 164 7.41 4.78 -0.59
C ILE A 164 8.46 5.48 0.29
N THR A 165 8.87 4.86 1.40
CA THR A 165 9.79 5.45 2.39
C THR A 165 11.27 5.12 2.16
N GLN A 166 11.63 4.10 1.37
CA GLN A 166 13.00 3.55 1.35
C GLN A 166 13.84 3.68 0.07
N THR A 167 13.33 4.16 -1.09
CA THR A 167 14.21 4.30 -2.27
C THR A 167 14.01 5.54 -3.15
N ASN A 168 15.13 6.24 -3.41
CA ASN A 168 15.25 7.31 -4.41
C ASN A 168 14.93 6.88 -5.86
N SER A 169 14.72 5.58 -6.13
CA SER A 169 14.30 5.06 -7.44
C SER A 169 12.80 5.17 -7.72
N VAL A 170 11.95 5.45 -6.71
CA VAL A 170 10.49 5.56 -6.89
C VAL A 170 10.04 6.98 -7.28
N LEU A 171 10.96 7.95 -7.26
CA LEU A 171 10.71 9.39 -7.46
C LEU A 171 9.92 9.72 -8.76
N GLY A 172 10.06 8.92 -9.81
CA GLY A 172 9.40 9.16 -11.10
C GLY A 172 7.94 8.71 -11.21
N SER A 173 7.48 7.76 -10.38
CA SER A 173 6.12 7.21 -10.48
C SER A 173 5.09 8.02 -9.71
N VAL A 174 5.49 8.68 -8.60
CA VAL A 174 4.57 9.35 -7.67
C VAL A 174 3.79 10.51 -8.28
N HIS A 175 4.34 11.13 -9.32
CA HIS A 175 3.70 12.24 -10.06
C HIS A 175 2.46 11.85 -10.87
N TYR A 176 2.19 10.54 -11.05
CA TYR A 176 1.05 10.03 -11.82
C TYR A 176 0.07 9.22 -10.95
N LEU A 177 0.27 9.18 -9.62
CA LEU A 177 -0.57 8.41 -8.70
C LEU A 177 -1.98 9.01 -8.59
N SER A 178 -2.98 8.13 -8.56
CA SER A 178 -4.34 8.52 -8.17
C SER A 178 -4.45 8.80 -6.67
N PRO A 179 -5.44 9.60 -6.22
CA PRO A 179 -5.68 9.88 -4.81
C PRO A 179 -5.89 8.61 -3.98
N GLU A 180 -6.60 7.61 -4.50
CA GLU A 180 -6.77 6.32 -3.84
C GLU A 180 -5.45 5.55 -3.67
N GLN A 181 -4.58 5.52 -4.68
CA GLN A 181 -3.23 4.93 -4.54
C GLN A 181 -2.35 5.74 -3.56
N ALA A 182 -2.48 7.07 -3.54
CA ALA A 182 -1.78 7.94 -2.58
C ALA A 182 -2.25 7.75 -1.12
N ARG A 183 -3.41 7.11 -0.88
CA ARG A 183 -3.84 6.61 0.45
C ARG A 183 -3.41 5.17 0.73
N GLY A 184 -2.62 4.53 -0.14
CA GLY A 184 -2.30 3.10 -0.06
C GLY A 184 -3.40 2.16 -0.57
N GLY A 185 -4.48 2.70 -1.15
CA GLY A 185 -5.57 1.91 -1.72
C GLY A 185 -5.20 1.23 -3.04
N LEU A 186 -5.94 0.17 -3.40
CA LEU A 186 -5.73 -0.55 -4.64
C LEU A 186 -6.14 0.28 -5.86
N ALA A 187 -5.32 0.21 -6.92
CA ALA A 187 -5.61 0.86 -8.20
C ALA A 187 -6.81 0.21 -8.91
N THR A 188 -7.71 1.05 -9.42
CA THR A 188 -8.95 0.68 -10.10
C THR A 188 -9.00 1.24 -11.53
N LYS A 189 -10.04 0.90 -12.30
CA LYS A 189 -10.30 1.50 -13.61
C LYS A 189 -10.33 3.04 -13.55
N LYS A 190 -10.88 3.61 -12.49
CA LYS A 190 -10.93 5.06 -12.26
C LYS A 190 -9.60 5.68 -11.85
N SER A 191 -8.64 4.86 -11.40
CA SER A 191 -7.25 5.28 -11.14
C SER A 191 -6.48 5.49 -12.43
N ASP A 192 -6.64 4.59 -13.41
CA ASP A 192 -6.06 4.76 -14.75
C ASP A 192 -6.59 6.04 -15.42
N ILE A 193 -7.90 6.30 -15.35
CA ILE A 193 -8.55 7.53 -15.87
C ILE A 193 -7.92 8.79 -15.25
N TYR A 194 -7.68 8.81 -13.94
CA TYR A 194 -7.03 9.93 -13.25
C TYR A 194 -5.61 10.17 -13.76
N ALA A 195 -4.82 9.10 -13.92
CA ALA A 195 -3.47 9.17 -14.44
C ALA A 195 -3.41 9.64 -15.90
N ILE A 196 -4.36 9.23 -16.76
CA ILE A 196 -4.50 9.76 -18.13
C ILE A 196 -4.77 11.28 -18.10
N GLY A 197 -5.58 11.77 -17.15
CA GLY A 197 -5.79 13.21 -16.94
C GLY A 197 -4.50 13.98 -16.67
N ILE A 198 -3.56 13.40 -15.92
CA ILE A 198 -2.23 13.96 -15.67
C ILE A 198 -1.38 13.96 -16.95
N VAL A 199 -1.40 12.86 -17.72
CA VAL A 199 -0.67 12.77 -18.99
C VAL A 199 -1.18 13.83 -19.99
N LEU A 200 -2.49 14.03 -20.09
CA LEU A 200 -3.08 15.08 -20.92
C LEU A 200 -2.68 16.49 -20.45
N PHE A 201 -2.70 16.75 -19.14
CA PHE A 201 -2.20 18.01 -18.57
C PHE A 201 -0.73 18.26 -18.94
N GLU A 202 0.12 17.24 -18.83
CA GLU A 202 1.55 17.34 -19.13
C GLU A 202 1.81 17.58 -20.64
N LEU A 203 1.11 16.87 -21.53
CA LEU A 203 1.19 17.08 -22.98
C LEU A 203 0.84 18.53 -23.38
N LEU A 204 -0.20 19.11 -22.76
CA LEU A 204 -0.68 20.46 -23.09
C LEU A 204 0.14 21.61 -22.49
N THR A 205 0.93 21.36 -21.42
CA THR A 205 1.60 22.40 -20.64
C THR A 205 3.11 22.23 -20.53
N GLY A 206 3.65 21.05 -20.85
CA GLY A 206 5.04 20.67 -20.60
C GLY A 206 5.40 20.57 -19.11
N ARG A 207 4.40 20.47 -18.23
CA ARG A 207 4.54 20.53 -16.77
C ARG A 207 3.62 19.53 -16.10
N LEU A 208 4.00 19.06 -14.92
CA LEU A 208 3.12 18.26 -14.08
C LEU A 208 2.14 19.16 -13.31
N PRO A 209 0.92 18.68 -13.00
CA PRO A 209 -0.09 19.45 -12.28
C PRO A 209 0.32 19.68 -10.82
N PHE A 210 1.07 18.74 -10.23
CA PHE A 210 1.63 18.83 -8.90
C PHE A 210 3.13 18.52 -8.93
N ASP A 211 3.88 19.32 -8.18
CA ASP A 211 5.35 19.28 -8.08
C ASP A 211 5.73 19.55 -6.61
N GLY A 212 6.88 19.09 -6.15
CA GLY A 212 7.27 19.19 -4.74
C GLY A 212 8.63 18.56 -4.43
N GLU A 213 9.22 18.97 -3.29
CA GLU A 213 10.58 18.59 -2.91
C GLU A 213 10.71 17.12 -2.47
N SER A 214 9.60 16.47 -2.11
CA SER A 214 9.56 15.06 -1.72
C SER A 214 8.40 14.31 -2.37
N ALA A 215 8.56 13.00 -2.54
CA ALA A 215 7.52 12.10 -3.03
C ALA A 215 6.21 12.21 -2.21
N ILE A 216 6.34 12.32 -0.89
CA ILE A 216 5.22 12.50 0.05
C ILE A 216 4.50 13.84 -0.23
N SER A 217 5.23 14.94 -0.46
CA SER A 217 4.63 16.24 -0.76
C SER A 217 3.83 16.24 -2.08
N ILE A 218 4.24 15.43 -3.07
CA ILE A 218 3.52 15.25 -4.33
C ILE A 218 2.26 14.41 -4.09
N ALA A 219 2.36 13.31 -3.34
CA ALA A 219 1.22 12.47 -2.97
C ALA A 219 0.15 13.26 -2.18
N LEU A 220 0.54 14.09 -1.22
CA LEU A 220 -0.37 14.98 -0.48
C LEU A 220 -1.10 15.97 -1.42
N LYS A 221 -0.43 16.48 -2.45
CA LYS A 221 -1.08 17.35 -3.47
C LYS A 221 -2.08 16.57 -4.32
N HIS A 222 -1.79 15.31 -4.67
CA HIS A 222 -2.78 14.43 -5.30
C HIS A 222 -4.00 14.20 -4.40
N LEU A 223 -3.84 14.12 -3.08
CA LEU A 223 -4.95 13.98 -2.13
C LEU A 223 -5.77 15.26 -1.91
N GLN A 224 -5.10 16.40 -1.67
CA GLN A 224 -5.72 17.58 -1.05
C GLN A 224 -5.76 18.83 -1.95
N SER A 225 -4.82 19.00 -2.88
CA SER A 225 -4.72 20.23 -3.68
C SER A 225 -5.58 20.19 -4.94
N ASP A 226 -6.40 21.21 -5.18
CA ASP A 226 -7.20 21.31 -6.41
C ASP A 226 -6.35 21.19 -7.68
N THR A 227 -6.90 20.52 -8.70
CA THR A 227 -6.26 20.41 -10.01
C THR A 227 -6.14 21.79 -10.65
N PRO A 228 -4.91 22.30 -10.91
CA PRO A 228 -4.73 23.63 -11.45
C PRO A 228 -5.27 23.74 -12.88
N SER A 229 -5.79 24.90 -13.24
CA SER A 229 -6.22 25.17 -14.62
C SER A 229 -5.02 25.10 -15.58
N PRO A 230 -5.00 24.22 -16.60
CA PRO A 230 -3.90 24.16 -17.57
C PRO A 230 -3.84 25.43 -18.44
N LYS A 231 -4.96 26.16 -18.56
CA LYS A 231 -5.06 27.46 -19.25
C LYS A 231 -4.22 28.57 -18.58
N ARG A 232 -3.76 28.37 -17.34
CA ARG A 232 -2.76 29.22 -16.68
C ARG A 232 -1.43 29.28 -17.45
N TRP A 233 -1.05 28.20 -18.13
CA TRP A 233 0.19 28.11 -18.91
C TRP A 233 -0.07 28.13 -20.41
N ASN A 234 -1.19 27.56 -20.88
CA ASN A 234 -1.55 27.52 -22.30
C ASN A 234 -2.99 27.97 -22.50
N ALA A 235 -3.18 29.29 -22.69
CA ALA A 235 -4.49 29.90 -22.88
C ALA A 235 -5.22 29.49 -24.18
N MET A 236 -4.56 28.75 -25.08
CA MET A 236 -5.16 28.22 -26.31
C MET A 236 -6.03 26.97 -26.06
N ILE A 237 -5.93 26.35 -24.87
CA ILE A 237 -6.72 25.17 -24.49
C ILE A 237 -8.22 25.52 -24.44
N PRO A 238 -9.08 24.88 -25.26
CA PRO A 238 -10.54 25.08 -25.19
C PRO A 238 -11.13 24.62 -23.86
N GLN A 239 -12.30 25.14 -23.48
CA GLN A 239 -12.92 24.81 -22.20
C GLN A 239 -13.31 23.33 -22.10
N SER A 240 -13.76 22.72 -23.19
CA SER A 240 -14.01 21.27 -23.29
C SER A 240 -12.78 20.43 -22.95
N VAL A 241 -11.60 20.80 -23.46
CA VAL A 241 -10.34 20.09 -23.18
C VAL A 241 -9.87 20.27 -21.74
N GLU A 242 -10.05 21.47 -21.16
CA GLU A 242 -9.83 21.67 -19.72
C GLU A 242 -10.81 20.83 -18.88
N ASN A 243 -12.08 20.74 -19.28
CA ASN A 243 -13.09 19.96 -18.55
C ASN A 243 -12.74 18.47 -18.50
N ILE A 244 -12.18 17.91 -19.59
CA ILE A 244 -11.71 16.52 -19.62
C ILE A 244 -10.63 16.29 -18.55
N ILE A 245 -9.65 17.19 -18.42
CA ILE A 245 -8.64 17.11 -17.36
C ILE A 245 -9.28 17.22 -15.98
N LEU A 246 -10.11 18.23 -15.75
CA LEU A 246 -10.69 18.50 -14.43
C LEU A 246 -11.59 17.36 -13.95
N LYS A 247 -12.37 16.76 -14.85
CA LYS A 247 -13.24 15.62 -14.55
C LYS A 247 -12.43 14.34 -14.35
N ALA A 248 -11.46 14.03 -15.22
CA ALA A 248 -10.58 12.88 -15.02
C ALA A 248 -9.80 12.98 -13.71
N MET A 249 -9.32 14.18 -13.36
CA MET A 249 -8.55 14.46 -12.14
C MET A 249 -9.40 14.85 -10.92
N ALA A 250 -10.71 14.56 -10.91
CA ALA A 250 -11.53 14.76 -9.71
C ALA A 250 -10.99 13.88 -8.55
N LYS A 251 -10.95 14.44 -7.32
CA LYS A 251 -10.30 13.76 -6.19
C LYS A 251 -11.05 12.49 -5.78
N ASP A 252 -12.37 12.61 -5.68
CA ASP A 252 -13.28 11.51 -5.48
C ASP A 252 -13.53 10.75 -6.81
N PRO A 253 -13.29 9.42 -6.88
CA PRO A 253 -13.63 8.60 -8.03
C PRO A 253 -15.09 8.68 -8.49
N PHE A 254 -16.07 8.97 -7.62
CA PHE A 254 -17.48 9.11 -8.04
C PHE A 254 -17.71 10.28 -8.99
N HIS A 255 -16.85 11.30 -8.93
CA HIS A 255 -16.94 12.51 -9.76
C HIS A 255 -16.14 12.43 -11.07
N ARG A 256 -15.42 11.32 -11.30
CA ARG A 256 -14.68 11.07 -12.55
C ARG A 256 -15.59 10.52 -13.64
N TYR A 257 -15.02 10.18 -14.80
CA TYR A 257 -15.70 9.31 -15.77
C TYR A 257 -15.98 7.95 -15.15
N GLU A 258 -17.13 7.36 -15.46
CA GLU A 258 -17.49 6.03 -14.95
C GLU A 258 -16.59 4.96 -15.58
N THR A 259 -16.36 5.08 -16.89
CA THR A 259 -15.51 4.18 -17.68
C THR A 259 -14.60 4.95 -18.63
N ALA A 260 -13.60 4.26 -19.20
CA ALA A 260 -12.67 4.85 -20.16
C ALA A 260 -13.38 5.19 -21.50
N GLU A 261 -14.42 4.44 -21.88
CA GLU A 261 -15.22 4.70 -23.08
C GLU A 261 -15.96 6.05 -22.98
N ASN A 262 -16.52 6.39 -21.81
CA ASN A 262 -17.12 7.72 -21.61
C ASN A 262 -16.08 8.86 -21.65
N MET A 263 -14.81 8.59 -21.34
CA MET A 263 -13.74 9.56 -21.53
C MET A 263 -13.38 9.71 -23.01
N LEU A 264 -13.40 8.60 -23.78
CA LEU A 264 -13.14 8.59 -25.22
C LEU A 264 -14.20 9.39 -25.98
N GLU A 265 -15.49 9.17 -25.70
CA GLU A 265 -16.61 9.94 -26.28
C GLU A 265 -16.49 11.45 -26.02
N ASP A 266 -16.00 11.84 -24.83
CA ASP A 266 -15.77 13.24 -24.46
C ASP A 266 -14.59 13.84 -25.25
N ILE A 267 -13.52 13.07 -25.45
CA ILE A 267 -12.35 13.44 -26.26
C ILE A 267 -12.71 13.62 -27.74
N GLU A 268 -13.38 12.64 -28.35
CA GLU A 268 -13.80 12.67 -29.76
C GLU A 268 -14.66 13.91 -30.06
N THR A 269 -15.53 14.28 -29.11
CA THR A 269 -16.44 15.41 -29.28
C THR A 269 -15.87 16.76 -28.85
N ALA A 270 -14.67 16.82 -28.25
CA ALA A 270 -14.12 18.01 -27.58
C ALA A 270 -14.00 19.25 -28.49
N PHE A 271 -13.82 19.07 -29.80
CA PHE A 271 -13.72 20.17 -30.79
C PHE A 271 -15.02 20.46 -31.55
N ASN A 272 -16.14 19.84 -31.18
CA ASN A 272 -17.43 20.10 -31.82
C ASN A 272 -17.90 21.54 -31.57
N THR A 273 -18.51 22.15 -32.59
CA THR A 273 -18.86 23.59 -32.58
C THR A 273 -19.90 23.96 -31.53
N ASN A 274 -20.71 23.02 -31.06
CA ASN A 274 -21.66 23.19 -29.95
C ASN A 274 -20.97 23.30 -28.57
N ARG A 275 -19.71 22.86 -28.43
CA ARG A 275 -18.92 22.89 -27.17
C ARG A 275 -17.99 24.10 -27.05
N LEU A 276 -17.94 24.98 -28.05
CA LEU A 276 -17.08 26.18 -28.05
C LEU A 276 -17.28 27.10 -26.83
N ASN A 277 -18.52 27.17 -26.30
CA ASN A 277 -18.90 27.99 -25.16
C ASN A 277 -19.31 27.14 -23.94
N GLU A 278 -18.76 25.93 -23.81
CA GLU A 278 -18.98 25.07 -22.65
C GLU A 278 -18.54 25.79 -21.36
N GLN A 279 -19.27 25.59 -20.26
CA GLN A 279 -18.87 26.14 -18.96
C GLN A 279 -17.76 25.29 -18.33
N LYS A 280 -16.97 25.87 -17.43
CA LYS A 280 -15.94 25.11 -16.70
C LYS A 280 -16.60 24.03 -15.84
N PHE A 281 -16.06 22.81 -15.88
CA PHE A 281 -16.48 21.73 -14.97
C PHE A 281 -16.23 22.12 -13.51
N VAL A 282 -17.25 21.91 -12.68
CA VAL A 282 -17.23 22.09 -11.23
C VAL A 282 -17.88 20.86 -10.61
N ILE A 283 -17.31 20.36 -9.52
CA ILE A 283 -17.89 19.25 -8.75
C ILE A 283 -19.21 19.76 -8.12
N PRO A 284 -20.34 19.05 -8.23
CA PRO A 284 -21.58 19.45 -7.58
C PRO A 284 -21.41 19.53 -6.06
N ASP A 285 -21.91 20.60 -5.43
CA ASP A 285 -21.99 20.68 -3.98
C ASP A 285 -22.97 19.62 -3.45
N ASP A 286 -22.47 18.67 -2.65
CA ASP A 286 -23.28 17.60 -2.06
C ASP A 286 -24.14 18.11 -0.90
N LEU A 287 -25.24 18.78 -1.26
CA LEU A 287 -26.27 19.27 -0.34
C LEU A 287 -27.19 18.14 0.20
N ASP A 288 -26.98 16.88 -0.22
CA ASP A 288 -27.89 15.76 0.03
C ASP A 288 -27.33 14.65 0.93
N ALA A 289 -26.05 14.73 1.34
CA ALA A 289 -25.45 13.85 2.36
C ALA A 289 -26.17 13.84 3.73
N THR A 290 -27.15 14.72 3.97
CA THR A 290 -27.98 14.76 5.20
C THR A 290 -29.48 14.56 4.92
N LYS A 291 -29.87 13.80 3.89
CA LYS A 291 -31.26 13.31 3.73
C LYS A 291 -31.37 11.85 4.15
N ALA A 292 -31.91 11.63 5.35
CA ALA A 292 -32.26 10.31 5.83
C ALA A 292 -33.22 9.59 4.86
N ILE A 293 -32.91 8.34 4.54
CA ILE A 293 -33.72 7.49 3.66
C ILE A 293 -35.12 7.31 4.29
N PRO A 294 -36.21 7.76 3.63
CA PRO A 294 -37.55 7.50 4.13
C PRO A 294 -37.88 6.02 3.94
N ILE A 295 -38.46 5.42 4.98
CA ILE A 295 -38.93 4.03 4.95
C ILE A 295 -40.01 3.90 3.86
N ILE A 296 -39.78 3.04 2.88
CA ILE A 296 -40.77 2.69 1.86
C ILE A 296 -41.84 1.81 2.52
N THR A 297 -43.04 2.36 2.72
CA THR A 297 -44.26 1.57 2.89
C THR A 297 -45.09 1.68 1.61
N ASP A 298 -45.27 0.55 0.94
CA ASP A 298 -46.14 0.43 -0.24
C ASP A 298 -47.59 0.80 0.08
N ASP A 299 -48.19 1.73 -0.68
CA ASP A 299 -49.50 1.45 -1.29
C ASP A 299 -49.88 2.39 -2.47
N LYS A 300 -50.10 1.76 -3.64
CA LYS A 300 -51.12 2.05 -4.66
C LYS A 300 -51.22 3.45 -5.32
N ILE A 301 -50.66 3.53 -6.53
CA ILE A 301 -51.41 3.58 -7.82
C ILE A 301 -52.81 4.25 -7.78
N SER A 302 -52.99 5.38 -8.48
CA SER A 302 -53.90 5.46 -9.66
C SER A 302 -53.77 6.78 -10.44
N ASN A 303 -54.01 6.69 -11.75
CA ASN A 303 -54.05 7.76 -12.75
C ASN A 303 -55.19 8.78 -12.54
N GLY A 304 -55.06 9.95 -13.18
CA GLY A 304 -56.21 10.79 -13.57
C GLY A 304 -55.83 12.22 -14.01
N ASP A 305 -56.04 12.55 -15.29
CA ASP A 305 -56.06 13.93 -15.79
C ASP A 305 -57.12 14.79 -15.07
N ASP A 306 -56.90 16.11 -14.97
CA ASP A 306 -57.86 17.04 -15.62
C ASP A 306 -57.31 18.45 -15.89
N THR A 307 -57.93 19.13 -16.84
CA THR A 307 -57.43 20.36 -17.50
C THR A 307 -58.17 21.64 -17.06
N LEU A 308 -57.61 22.85 -17.33
CA LEU A 308 -58.24 24.11 -17.84
C LEU A 308 -57.44 25.38 -17.43
N VAL A 309 -56.78 26.11 -18.36
CA VAL A 309 -57.25 27.35 -19.07
C VAL A 309 -57.34 28.60 -18.16
N HIS A 310 -56.82 29.81 -18.44
CA HIS A 310 -56.03 30.52 -19.49
C HIS A 310 -55.36 31.74 -18.77
N GLY A 311 -54.35 32.50 -19.24
CA GLY A 311 -53.89 32.86 -20.59
C GLY A 311 -52.71 33.89 -20.55
N PRO A 312 -52.37 34.54 -21.69
CA PRO A 312 -51.08 35.25 -21.94
C PRO A 312 -51.10 36.76 -21.58
N GLY A 313 -50.00 37.53 -21.59
CA GLY A 313 -48.65 37.35 -22.14
C GLY A 313 -47.69 38.55 -21.85
N PRO A 314 -46.50 38.63 -22.51
CA PRO A 314 -45.33 39.41 -22.06
C PRO A 314 -44.95 40.57 -23.04
N PRO A 315 -43.68 41.01 -23.24
CA PRO A 315 -42.58 41.46 -22.35
C PRO A 315 -42.18 42.96 -22.61
N PRO A 316 -41.09 43.53 -22.02
CA PRO A 316 -40.76 44.97 -22.08
C PRO A 316 -39.55 45.34 -22.99
N GLU A 317 -39.36 46.64 -23.27
CA GLU A 317 -38.04 47.24 -23.60
C GLU A 317 -38.00 48.79 -23.41
N THR A 318 -36.81 49.41 -23.53
CA THR A 318 -36.45 50.79 -23.10
C THR A 318 -36.38 51.81 -24.28
N PRO A 319 -35.65 52.96 -24.23
CA PRO A 319 -35.87 54.22 -23.49
C PRO A 319 -35.99 55.50 -24.40
N THR A 320 -36.01 56.71 -23.79
CA THR A 320 -35.47 58.04 -24.24
C THR A 320 -36.39 59.29 -24.33
N ALA A 321 -35.76 60.45 -24.01
CA ALA A 321 -35.97 61.83 -24.52
C ALA A 321 -37.13 62.78 -24.06
N ILE A 322 -36.67 63.85 -23.38
CA ILE A 322 -37.15 65.25 -23.18
C ILE A 322 -37.73 65.96 -24.46
N PRO A 323 -38.29 67.22 -24.42
CA PRO A 323 -38.82 68.05 -23.31
C PRO A 323 -40.16 68.82 -23.59
N SER A 324 -40.68 69.59 -22.60
CA SER A 324 -40.90 71.07 -22.68
C SER A 324 -42.24 71.72 -22.21
N LYS A 325 -42.10 72.97 -21.71
CA LYS A 325 -43.03 74.13 -21.70
C LYS A 325 -44.34 74.16 -20.86
N LYS A 326 -44.24 74.88 -19.72
CA LYS A 326 -44.99 76.13 -19.36
C LYS A 326 -46.50 76.26 -19.68
N GLN A 327 -47.34 76.48 -18.64
CA GLN A 327 -48.01 77.76 -18.29
C GLN A 327 -48.93 77.60 -17.04
N LYS A 328 -48.75 78.38 -15.95
CA LYS A 328 -49.52 79.59 -15.55
C LYS A 328 -51.06 79.47 -15.51
N VAL A 329 -51.70 79.73 -14.33
CA VAL A 329 -52.80 80.72 -14.15
C VAL A 329 -52.79 81.33 -12.72
N LYS A 330 -53.22 82.60 -12.64
CA LYS A 330 -53.23 83.60 -11.55
C LYS A 330 -54.30 83.40 -10.44
N LYS A 331 -54.10 84.04 -9.28
CA LYS A 331 -54.84 85.23 -8.75
C LYS A 331 -54.08 85.81 -7.52
N LYS A 332 -53.69 87.10 -7.48
CA LYS A 332 -54.36 88.26 -6.81
C LYS A 332 -54.73 87.98 -5.35
N LYS A 333 -54.46 88.82 -4.33
CA LYS A 333 -54.12 90.27 -4.20
C LYS A 333 -53.52 90.45 -2.75
N ASP A 334 -52.88 91.50 -2.24
CA ASP A 334 -52.94 92.97 -2.43
C ASP A 334 -51.59 93.67 -2.09
N LYS A 335 -51.56 95.02 -2.14
CA LYS A 335 -50.47 95.97 -1.80
C LYS A 335 -50.96 96.94 -0.69
N PRO A 336 -50.20 97.89 -0.08
CA PRO A 336 -48.93 98.55 -0.48
C PRO A 336 -47.87 98.54 0.68
N LYS A 337 -46.81 99.37 0.84
CA LYS A 337 -46.30 100.65 0.26
C LYS A 337 -44.76 100.61 0.08
N LYS A 338 -44.15 101.65 -0.52
CA LYS A 338 -42.69 101.96 -0.47
C LYS A 338 -42.45 103.17 0.45
N LYS A 339 -41.35 103.22 1.21
CA LYS A 339 -40.19 104.14 0.99
C LYS A 339 -39.13 104.12 2.12
N ARG A 340 -37.86 104.13 1.69
CA ARG A 340 -36.59 104.56 2.35
C ARG A 340 -36.64 105.14 3.78
N SER A 341 -35.72 104.70 4.66
CA SER A 341 -34.57 105.53 5.12
C SER A 341 -33.54 104.81 6.04
N ARG A 342 -32.26 105.21 5.98
CA ARG A 342 -31.16 105.10 6.98
C ARG A 342 -30.57 103.75 7.48
N PHE A 343 -30.89 102.55 6.99
CA PHE A 343 -30.36 101.30 7.61
C PHE A 343 -28.98 100.77 7.11
N ALA A 344 -28.29 101.48 6.20
CA ALA A 344 -27.11 100.95 5.51
C ALA A 344 -25.86 100.68 6.40
N LYS A 345 -25.77 101.26 7.60
CA LYS A 345 -24.61 101.05 8.50
C LYS A 345 -24.74 99.79 9.37
N PHE A 346 -25.96 99.36 9.70
CA PHE A 346 -26.19 98.14 10.48
C PHE A 346 -26.09 96.87 9.63
N ILE A 347 -26.44 96.93 8.34
CA ILE A 347 -26.30 95.79 7.43
C ILE A 347 -24.83 95.40 7.24
N ILE A 348 -23.91 96.37 7.14
CA ILE A 348 -22.47 96.07 6.95
C ILE A 348 -21.87 95.45 8.23
N ALA A 349 -22.22 95.96 9.42
CA ALA A 349 -21.81 95.35 10.68
C ALA A 349 -22.37 93.93 10.85
N ALA A 350 -23.66 93.72 10.54
CA ALA A 350 -24.26 92.39 10.54
C ALA A 350 -23.63 91.44 9.50
N PHE A 351 -23.20 91.95 8.35
CA PHE A 351 -22.53 91.17 7.31
C PHE A 351 -21.10 90.79 7.70
N ILE A 352 -20.34 91.69 8.37
CA ILE A 352 -19.03 91.34 8.95
C ILE A 352 -19.18 90.35 10.10
N ILE A 353 -20.20 90.47 10.95
CA ILE A 353 -20.50 89.48 11.99
C ILE A 353 -20.91 88.13 11.37
N LEU A 354 -21.67 88.12 10.28
CA LEU A 354 -22.00 86.90 9.53
C LEU A 354 -20.79 86.28 8.83
N ILE A 355 -19.83 87.08 8.35
CA ILE A 355 -18.57 86.60 7.79
C ILE A 355 -17.67 86.05 8.89
N LEU A 356 -17.52 86.73 10.04
CA LEU A 356 -16.78 86.18 11.18
C LEU A 356 -17.44 84.92 11.74
N ALA A 357 -18.77 84.88 11.84
CA ALA A 357 -19.51 83.70 12.26
C ALA A 357 -19.41 82.56 11.23
N GLY A 358 -19.39 82.87 9.93
CA GLY A 358 -19.15 81.91 8.85
C GLY A 358 -17.73 81.36 8.85
N VAL A 359 -16.72 82.22 9.05
CA VAL A 359 -15.32 81.80 9.22
C VAL A 359 -15.17 80.96 10.48
N ALA A 360 -15.75 81.35 11.62
CA ALA A 360 -15.77 80.55 12.85
C ALA A 360 -16.54 79.22 12.66
N ALA A 361 -17.62 79.20 11.89
CA ALA A 361 -18.35 77.99 11.54
C ALA A 361 -17.58 77.05 10.59
N VAL A 362 -16.57 77.56 9.88
CA VAL A 362 -15.69 76.76 9.01
C VAL A 362 -14.36 76.40 9.70
N THR A 363 -13.91 77.16 10.69
CA THR A 363 -12.60 76.97 11.35
C THR A 363 -12.67 76.42 12.78
N ILE A 364 -13.72 76.74 13.55
CA ILE A 364 -13.86 76.36 14.96
C ILE A 364 -14.87 75.22 15.10
N VAL A 365 -16.01 75.28 14.42
CA VAL A 365 -17.06 74.25 14.54
C VAL A 365 -16.57 72.84 14.09
N PRO A 366 -15.81 72.66 13.00
CA PRO A 366 -15.26 71.34 12.67
C PRO A 366 -14.33 70.78 13.75
N ALA A 367 -13.52 71.63 14.39
CA ALA A 367 -12.59 71.23 15.45
C ALA A 367 -13.27 70.89 16.80
N ILE A 368 -14.56 71.21 16.95
CA ILE A 368 -15.37 70.87 18.15
C ILE A 368 -16.30 69.68 17.88
N PHE A 369 -16.68 69.42 16.62
CA PHE A 369 -17.68 68.41 16.25
C PHE A 369 -17.17 67.21 15.44
N LEU A 370 -15.93 67.21 14.95
CA LEU A 370 -15.29 65.98 14.44
C LEU A 370 -14.49 65.31 15.57
N PRO A 371 -14.65 63.99 15.80
CA PRO A 371 -13.77 63.24 16.70
C PRO A 371 -12.33 63.27 16.16
N LYS A 372 -11.34 63.27 17.05
CA LYS A 372 -9.94 63.24 16.65
C LYS A 372 -9.60 61.86 16.08
N ASP A 373 -8.69 61.83 15.11
CA ASP A 373 -8.05 60.59 14.72
C ASP A 373 -6.93 60.28 15.72
N VAL A 374 -7.03 59.15 16.40
CA VAL A 374 -6.09 58.62 17.40
C VAL A 374 -5.42 57.38 16.81
N MET A 375 -4.13 57.18 17.07
CA MET A 375 -3.42 55.99 16.60
C MET A 375 -3.74 54.81 17.50
N VAL A 376 -4.11 53.67 16.94
CA VAL A 376 -4.21 52.40 17.68
C VAL A 376 -2.80 51.99 18.10
N PRO A 377 -2.51 51.83 19.40
CA PRO A 377 -1.20 51.41 19.88
C PRO A 377 -0.93 49.96 19.48
N ASP A 378 0.35 49.57 19.53
CA ASP A 378 0.70 48.15 19.54
C ASP A 378 0.48 47.61 20.95
N LEU A 379 -0.15 46.45 21.04
CA LEU A 379 -0.58 45.78 22.28
C LEU A 379 -0.26 44.28 22.23
N GLN A 380 0.48 43.82 21.21
CA GLN A 380 0.83 42.41 21.05
C GLN A 380 1.67 41.92 22.24
N GLY A 381 1.27 40.80 22.85
CA GLY A 381 1.90 40.23 24.03
C GLY A 381 1.52 40.88 25.37
N GLU A 382 0.64 41.88 25.41
CA GLU A 382 0.06 42.38 26.67
C GLU A 382 -1.11 41.49 27.13
N ASN A 383 -1.43 41.49 28.42
CA ASN A 383 -2.65 40.85 28.92
C ASN A 383 -3.91 41.68 28.56
N TYR A 384 -5.03 41.00 28.31
CA TYR A 384 -6.32 41.63 27.97
C TYR A 384 -6.68 42.86 28.83
N GLN A 385 -6.51 42.79 30.15
CA GLN A 385 -6.89 43.89 31.03
C GLN A 385 -5.99 45.14 30.88
N ALA A 386 -4.71 44.96 30.54
CA ALA A 386 -3.79 46.06 30.27
C ALA A 386 -4.15 46.74 28.94
N ALA A 387 -4.31 45.95 27.88
CA ALA A 387 -4.77 46.39 26.56
C ALA A 387 -6.12 47.12 26.62
N TYR A 388 -7.08 46.59 27.37
CA TYR A 388 -8.40 47.21 27.59
C TYR A 388 -8.28 48.60 28.21
N ASN A 389 -7.47 48.72 29.29
CA ASN A 389 -7.26 49.99 29.98
C ASN A 389 -6.58 51.02 29.07
N GLN A 390 -5.56 50.61 28.32
CA GLN A 390 -4.78 51.48 27.42
C GLN A 390 -5.62 52.00 26.24
N LEU A 391 -6.47 51.16 25.64
CA LEU A 391 -7.41 51.60 24.60
C LEU A 391 -8.48 52.55 25.16
N THR A 392 -8.99 52.28 26.36
CA THR A 392 -9.99 53.13 27.03
C THR A 392 -9.41 54.50 27.41
N GLU A 393 -8.16 54.56 27.88
CA GLU A 393 -7.46 55.82 28.20
C GLU A 393 -7.19 56.67 26.95
N LEU A 394 -6.97 56.04 25.79
CA LEU A 394 -6.90 56.69 24.47
C LEU A 394 -8.28 57.11 23.91
N GLY A 395 -9.36 56.88 24.64
CA GLY A 395 -10.72 57.29 24.27
C GLY A 395 -11.40 56.36 23.26
N PHE A 396 -10.86 55.15 23.03
CA PHE A 396 -11.56 54.12 22.27
C PHE A 396 -12.63 53.43 23.13
N LYS A 397 -13.55 52.74 22.46
CA LYS A 397 -14.35 51.69 23.08
C LYS A 397 -13.68 50.36 22.79
N VAL A 398 -13.71 49.44 23.74
CA VAL A 398 -13.30 48.06 23.50
C VAL A 398 -14.57 47.24 23.33
N ASP A 399 -14.50 46.19 22.50
CA ASP A 399 -15.59 45.22 22.38
C ASP A 399 -15.71 44.42 23.70
N ASP A 400 -16.92 44.16 24.18
CA ASP A 400 -17.13 43.41 25.43
C ASP A 400 -16.95 41.89 25.21
N GLU A 401 -16.97 41.43 23.95
CA GLU A 401 -16.73 40.03 23.56
C GLU A 401 -15.27 39.83 23.11
N THR A 402 -14.44 39.25 23.99
CA THR A 402 -13.07 38.85 23.62
C THR A 402 -13.09 37.76 22.56
N THR A 403 -12.43 37.99 21.43
CA THR A 403 -12.32 36.96 20.38
C THR A 403 -11.06 36.13 20.61
N LEU A 404 -11.22 34.89 21.08
CA LEU A 404 -10.11 33.94 21.19
C LEU A 404 -9.62 33.52 19.79
N VAL A 405 -8.30 33.40 19.63
CA VAL A 405 -7.64 32.91 18.42
C VAL A 405 -6.50 31.95 18.78
N GLU A 406 -6.32 30.91 17.98
CA GLU A 406 -5.18 30.00 18.07
C GLU A 406 -3.91 30.76 17.60
N ASP A 407 -2.86 30.75 18.42
CA ASP A 407 -1.54 31.31 18.09
C ASP A 407 -0.43 30.41 18.67
N GLU A 408 0.62 30.17 17.89
CA GLU A 408 1.70 29.24 18.25
C GLU A 408 2.87 29.91 18.98
N GLU A 409 3.01 31.24 18.86
CA GLU A 409 4.09 32.03 19.47
C GLU A 409 3.65 32.74 20.75
N ILE A 410 2.36 33.07 20.86
CA ILE A 410 1.81 33.89 21.95
C ILE A 410 1.10 33.03 23.00
N GLU A 411 1.54 33.13 24.26
CA GLU A 411 0.98 32.38 25.40
C GLU A 411 -0.53 32.65 25.62
N GLU A 412 -1.24 31.66 26.15
CA GLU A 412 -2.68 31.74 26.47
C GLU A 412 -2.97 32.94 27.40
N GLY A 413 -3.97 33.76 27.05
CA GLY A 413 -4.34 34.95 27.82
C GLY A 413 -3.56 36.23 27.51
N LEU A 414 -2.79 36.25 26.42
CA LEU A 414 -2.11 37.43 25.87
C LEU A 414 -2.73 37.89 24.55
N VAL A 415 -2.64 39.19 24.26
CA VAL A 415 -3.20 39.80 23.05
C VAL A 415 -2.35 39.46 21.83
N VAL A 416 -3.00 38.88 20.82
CA VAL A 416 -2.40 38.52 19.52
C VAL A 416 -2.43 39.70 18.56
N LYS A 417 -3.58 40.40 18.48
CA LYS A 417 -3.77 41.56 17.61
C LYS A 417 -5.02 42.36 18.01
N THR A 418 -5.18 43.53 17.42
CA THR A 418 -6.40 44.35 17.49
C THR A 418 -7.03 44.53 16.10
N ASN A 419 -8.32 44.87 16.05
CA ASN A 419 -8.98 45.37 14.84
C ASN A 419 -9.71 46.70 15.14
N PRO A 420 -9.35 47.82 14.46
CA PRO A 420 -8.26 47.96 13.50
C PRO A 420 -6.87 47.65 14.08
N ASN A 421 -5.98 47.13 13.22
CA ASN A 421 -4.62 46.75 13.62
C ASN A 421 -3.81 47.94 14.16
N ALA A 422 -2.82 47.64 15.01
CA ALA A 422 -1.82 48.56 15.51
C ALA A 422 -1.23 49.49 14.42
N GLY A 423 -0.96 50.74 14.78
CA GLY A 423 -0.44 51.78 13.89
C GLY A 423 -1.47 52.37 12.91
N LYS A 424 -2.72 51.89 12.87
CA LYS A 424 -3.80 52.55 12.12
C LYS A 424 -4.35 53.75 12.88
N MET A 425 -4.79 54.76 12.14
CA MET A 425 -5.57 55.87 12.70
C MET A 425 -7.04 55.47 12.77
N ALA A 426 -7.63 55.54 13.96
CA ALA A 426 -9.03 55.29 14.23
C ALA A 426 -9.64 56.50 14.97
N LYS A 427 -10.97 56.68 14.90
CA LYS A 427 -11.61 57.87 15.49
C LYS A 427 -11.82 57.68 16.99
N GLU A 428 -11.53 58.70 17.78
CA GLU A 428 -11.90 58.79 19.20
C GLU A 428 -13.37 58.38 19.37
N GLY A 429 -13.62 57.38 20.23
CA GLY A 429 -14.92 56.75 20.46
C GLY A 429 -15.31 55.57 19.55
N SER A 430 -14.45 55.15 18.60
CA SER A 430 -14.66 53.91 17.82
C SER A 430 -14.41 52.65 18.65
N THR A 431 -15.11 51.56 18.32
CA THR A 431 -14.85 50.23 18.90
C THR A 431 -13.58 49.60 18.31
N ILE A 432 -12.76 49.02 19.18
CA ILE A 432 -11.58 48.21 18.86
C ILE A 432 -11.85 46.80 19.40
N THR A 433 -11.77 45.79 18.55
CA THR A 433 -11.85 44.38 18.98
C THR A 433 -10.46 43.88 19.34
N ILE A 434 -10.32 43.23 20.50
CA ILE A 434 -9.08 42.57 20.94
C ILE A 434 -9.19 41.08 20.60
N TYR A 435 -8.11 40.53 20.04
CA TYR A 435 -7.95 39.09 19.84
C TYR A 435 -6.94 38.55 20.85
N GLU A 436 -7.36 37.59 21.67
CA GLU A 436 -6.57 36.98 22.75
C GLU A 436 -6.17 35.55 22.34
N SER A 437 -4.95 35.13 22.69
CA SER A 437 -4.46 33.79 22.40
C SER A 437 -5.17 32.76 23.26
N SER A 438 -5.67 31.69 22.62
CA SER A 438 -6.11 30.46 23.31
C SER A 438 -4.96 29.46 23.54
N GLY A 439 -3.72 29.88 23.28
CA GLY A 439 -2.54 29.02 23.33
C GLY A 439 -2.44 28.04 22.16
N LYS A 440 -1.47 27.12 22.26
CA LYS A 440 -1.18 26.10 21.25
C LYS A 440 -2.36 25.14 21.07
N LYS A 441 -2.55 24.73 19.82
CA LYS A 441 -3.64 23.85 19.40
C LYS A 441 -3.56 22.48 20.08
N LYS A 442 -4.58 22.18 20.89
CA LYS A 442 -4.80 20.85 21.48
C LYS A 442 -5.61 19.97 20.52
N VAL A 443 -5.27 18.69 20.47
CA VAL A 443 -5.94 17.65 19.68
C VAL A 443 -6.41 16.57 20.64
N THR A 444 -7.63 16.06 20.47
CA THR A 444 -8.10 14.89 21.23
C THR A 444 -7.44 13.63 20.69
N LEU A 445 -6.83 12.85 21.56
CA LEU A 445 -6.28 11.55 21.23
C LEU A 445 -7.42 10.52 21.03
N ASN A 446 -7.22 9.56 20.13
CA ASN A 446 -8.16 8.46 19.92
C ASN A 446 -7.64 7.19 20.62
N ASP A 447 -8.51 6.20 20.80
CA ASP A 447 -8.12 4.81 21.06
C ASP A 447 -7.39 4.19 19.85
N TYR A 448 -6.23 3.61 20.13
CA TYR A 448 -5.34 2.88 19.23
C TYR A 448 -5.08 1.44 19.72
N VAL A 449 -5.63 1.02 20.86
CA VAL A 449 -5.50 -0.36 21.34
C VAL A 449 -6.17 -1.32 20.35
N GLY A 450 -5.50 -2.43 20.06
CA GLY A 450 -5.92 -3.39 19.03
C GLY A 450 -5.59 -2.98 17.58
N GLN A 451 -4.92 -1.84 17.36
CA GLN A 451 -4.45 -1.41 16.04
C GLN A 451 -2.95 -1.72 15.85
N ASP A 452 -2.50 -1.68 14.60
CA ASP A 452 -1.11 -1.93 14.21
C ASP A 452 -0.19 -0.73 14.58
N ILE A 453 0.93 -1.03 15.25
CA ILE A 453 1.84 -0.02 15.81
C ILE A 453 2.43 0.91 14.75
N GLU A 454 2.84 0.37 13.60
CA GLU A 454 3.44 1.19 12.52
C GLU A 454 2.40 2.11 11.88
N GLN A 455 1.18 1.62 11.63
CA GLN A 455 0.08 2.44 11.12
C GLN A 455 -0.32 3.56 12.08
N VAL A 456 -0.37 3.29 13.38
CA VAL A 456 -0.73 4.28 14.40
C VAL A 456 0.38 5.29 14.62
N LYS A 457 1.65 4.85 14.68
CA LYS A 457 2.81 5.73 14.77
C LYS A 457 2.83 6.71 13.59
N GLU A 458 2.72 6.22 12.35
CA GLU A 458 2.66 7.08 11.15
C GLU A 458 1.44 8.02 11.19
N LEU A 459 0.30 7.56 11.74
CA LEU A 459 -0.89 8.40 11.92
C LEU A 459 -0.68 9.53 12.94
N LEU A 460 0.04 9.29 14.03
CA LEU A 460 0.39 10.28 15.04
C LEU A 460 1.45 11.27 14.50
N GLU A 461 2.52 10.79 13.87
CA GLU A 461 3.52 11.64 13.20
C GLU A 461 2.85 12.57 12.17
N ARG A 462 1.92 12.06 11.35
CA ARG A 462 1.13 12.87 10.39
C ARG A 462 0.17 13.87 11.04
N ARG A 463 -0.20 13.69 12.31
CA ARG A 463 -0.96 14.65 13.12
C ARG A 463 -0.08 15.69 13.83
N GLY A 464 1.24 15.62 13.64
CA GLY A 464 2.21 16.54 14.23
C GLY A 464 2.69 16.15 15.62
N PHE A 465 2.48 14.90 16.04
CA PHE A 465 3.04 14.41 17.32
C PHE A 465 4.54 14.18 17.18
N GLU A 466 5.34 15.00 17.85
CA GLU A 466 6.81 14.96 17.75
C GLU A 466 7.47 14.00 18.77
N LYS A 467 6.74 13.61 19.82
CA LYS A 467 7.21 12.76 20.92
C LYS A 467 6.38 11.49 21.01
N ILE A 468 6.84 10.43 20.35
CA ILE A 468 6.20 9.12 20.39
C ILE A 468 7.23 8.11 20.88
N THR A 469 6.98 7.54 22.06
CA THR A 469 7.77 6.47 22.68
C THR A 469 7.07 5.14 22.42
N ILE A 470 7.86 4.10 22.14
CA ILE A 470 7.34 2.78 21.76
C ILE A 470 7.98 1.74 22.69
N GLU A 471 7.16 0.88 23.27
CA GLU A 471 7.58 -0.19 24.18
C GLU A 471 7.13 -1.57 23.69
N GLU A 472 8.02 -2.55 23.78
CA GLU A 472 7.78 -3.94 23.38
C GLU A 472 7.30 -4.77 24.58
N VAL A 473 6.29 -5.63 24.38
CA VAL A 473 5.88 -6.62 25.39
C VAL A 473 5.47 -7.95 24.76
N HIS A 474 5.74 -9.06 25.44
CA HIS A 474 5.19 -10.35 25.03
C HIS A 474 3.71 -10.46 25.45
N SER A 475 2.85 -10.82 24.51
CA SER A 475 1.41 -11.02 24.76
C SER A 475 0.81 -12.03 23.78
N GLU A 476 -0.40 -12.51 24.07
CA GLU A 476 -1.16 -13.40 23.17
C GLU A 476 -1.76 -12.65 21.96
N GLU A 477 -1.69 -11.32 21.93
CA GLU A 477 -2.11 -10.52 20.77
C GLU A 477 -1.10 -10.63 19.63
N GLY A 478 -1.58 -10.46 18.39
CA GLY A 478 -0.75 -10.58 17.18
C GLY A 478 0.47 -9.64 17.20
N GLU A 479 1.58 -10.09 16.60
CA GLU A 479 2.80 -9.29 16.47
C GLU A 479 2.49 -7.96 15.76
N GLY A 480 2.96 -6.85 16.34
CA GLY A 480 2.68 -5.49 15.87
C GLY A 480 1.39 -4.86 16.42
N VAL A 481 0.54 -5.58 17.16
CA VAL A 481 -0.70 -5.03 17.73
C VAL A 481 -0.43 -4.24 19.01
N ILE A 482 -0.94 -3.01 19.10
CA ILE A 482 -0.91 -2.18 20.30
C ILE A 482 -1.78 -2.80 21.40
N VAL A 483 -1.19 -3.03 22.57
CA VAL A 483 -1.88 -3.59 23.74
C VAL A 483 -2.19 -2.53 24.80
N ASN A 484 -1.48 -1.40 24.79
CA ASN A 484 -1.70 -0.29 25.72
C ASN A 484 -1.24 1.05 25.11
N GLN A 485 -1.86 2.15 25.54
CA GLN A 485 -1.41 3.51 25.21
C GLN A 485 -1.48 4.43 26.43
N GLU A 486 -0.66 5.46 26.43
CA GLU A 486 -0.74 6.61 27.33
C GLU A 486 -0.33 7.86 26.54
N PRO A 487 -1.06 8.98 26.55
CA PRO A 487 -2.35 9.25 27.22
C PRO A 487 -3.52 8.40 26.72
N LEU A 488 -4.64 8.44 27.44
CA LEU A 488 -5.83 7.62 27.16
C LEU A 488 -6.73 8.24 26.07
N ASP A 489 -7.66 7.43 25.56
CA ASP A 489 -8.69 7.88 24.60
C ASP A 489 -9.48 9.08 25.12
N GLY A 490 -9.68 10.07 24.25
CA GLY A 490 -10.39 11.30 24.55
C GLY A 490 -9.59 12.37 25.32
N GLU A 491 -8.36 12.09 25.77
CA GLU A 491 -7.52 13.09 26.42
C GLU A 491 -7.00 14.14 25.41
N ALA A 492 -6.92 15.41 25.86
CA ALA A 492 -6.56 16.53 25.00
C ALA A 492 -5.07 16.86 25.14
N VAL A 493 -4.33 16.68 24.06
CA VAL A 493 -2.85 16.72 24.00
C VAL A 493 -2.34 17.76 22.99
N ILE A 494 -1.18 18.36 23.25
CA ILE A 494 -0.49 19.30 22.39
C ILE A 494 0.56 18.53 21.56
N PRO A 495 0.40 18.38 20.24
CA PRO A 495 1.25 17.47 19.46
C PRO A 495 2.76 17.77 19.50
N SER A 496 3.16 19.03 19.64
CA SER A 496 4.57 19.44 19.73
C SER A 496 5.15 19.43 21.15
N GLU A 497 4.36 19.12 22.19
CA GLU A 497 4.81 19.19 23.59
C GLU A 497 4.54 17.93 24.41
N ASP A 498 3.38 17.29 24.25
CA ASP A 498 3.01 16.10 25.01
C ASP A 498 3.60 14.82 24.38
N GLU A 499 3.96 13.86 25.22
CA GLU A 499 4.53 12.57 24.82
C GLU A 499 3.45 11.49 24.79
N ILE A 500 3.46 10.66 23.75
CA ILE A 500 2.59 9.49 23.63
C ILE A 500 3.45 8.22 23.72
N THR A 501 3.15 7.36 24.69
CA THR A 501 3.72 6.01 24.81
C THR A 501 2.75 4.99 24.23
N LEU A 502 3.23 4.16 23.32
CA LEU A 502 2.49 3.02 22.76
C LEU A 502 3.21 1.71 23.11
N THR A 503 2.54 0.81 23.81
CA THR A 503 3.05 -0.53 24.10
C THR A 503 2.45 -1.53 23.11
N TYR A 504 3.28 -2.33 22.43
CA TYR A 504 2.81 -3.28 21.41
C TYR A 504 3.33 -4.71 21.63
N SER A 505 2.56 -5.67 21.12
CA SER A 505 2.87 -7.09 21.18
C SER A 505 3.99 -7.46 20.21
N VAL A 506 5.04 -8.09 20.72
CA VAL A 506 6.03 -8.84 19.91
C VAL A 506 5.68 -10.33 19.83
N GLY A 507 4.40 -10.67 20.03
CA GLY A 507 3.88 -12.03 20.10
C GLY A 507 4.16 -12.73 21.44
N PRO A 508 3.67 -13.97 21.61
CA PRO A 508 3.83 -14.74 22.84
C PRO A 508 5.30 -15.06 23.10
N ALA A 509 5.68 -15.22 24.38
CA ALA A 509 7.04 -15.52 24.75
C ALA A 509 7.45 -16.92 24.24
N LYS A 510 8.49 -16.98 23.40
CA LYS A 510 8.98 -18.24 22.84
C LYS A 510 9.68 -19.10 23.89
N ILE A 511 9.49 -20.40 23.80
CA ILE A 511 10.03 -21.39 24.73
C ILE A 511 11.25 -22.06 24.08
N SER A 512 12.38 -22.07 24.78
CA SER A 512 13.58 -22.78 24.33
C SER A 512 13.42 -24.28 24.54
N LEU A 513 13.47 -25.04 23.45
CA LEU A 513 13.36 -26.49 23.47
C LEU A 513 14.57 -27.12 24.17
N ARG A 514 14.34 -27.98 25.16
CA ARG A 514 15.41 -28.75 25.81
C ARG A 514 15.87 -29.91 24.92
N ASP A 515 17.08 -30.41 25.19
CA ASP A 515 17.49 -31.75 24.79
C ASP A 515 16.74 -32.81 25.61
N LEU A 516 15.95 -33.62 24.91
CA LEU A 516 15.16 -34.74 25.41
C LEU A 516 15.86 -36.09 25.15
N SER A 517 17.04 -36.12 24.54
CA SER A 517 17.79 -37.34 24.26
C SER A 517 18.01 -38.16 25.54
N GLY A 518 17.68 -39.46 25.50
CA GLY A 518 17.74 -40.34 26.68
C GLY A 518 16.61 -40.17 27.71
N TYR A 519 15.65 -39.26 27.52
CA TYR A 519 14.49 -39.15 28.41
C TYR A 519 13.57 -40.37 28.24
N SER A 520 12.87 -40.77 29.31
CA SER A 520 11.77 -41.74 29.23
C SER A 520 10.50 -41.05 28.74
N LYS A 521 9.56 -41.82 28.17
CA LYS A 521 8.24 -41.32 27.73
C LYS A 521 7.53 -40.46 28.77
N ASP A 522 7.37 -40.94 30.01
CA ASP A 522 6.76 -40.16 31.10
C ASP A 522 7.44 -38.80 31.37
N ALA A 523 8.74 -38.67 31.11
CA ALA A 523 9.51 -37.44 31.31
C ALA A 523 9.40 -36.50 30.11
N VAL A 524 9.20 -37.04 28.90
CA VAL A 524 8.83 -36.27 27.71
C VAL A 524 7.42 -35.71 27.89
N ASP A 525 6.44 -36.57 28.20
CA ASP A 525 5.04 -36.17 28.39
C ASP A 525 4.91 -35.02 29.41
N ALA A 526 5.57 -35.14 30.57
CA ALA A 526 5.58 -34.09 31.60
C ALA A 526 6.21 -32.77 31.11
N TYR A 527 7.28 -32.81 30.33
CA TYR A 527 7.92 -31.60 29.77
C TYR A 527 7.03 -30.94 28.70
N ILE A 528 6.39 -31.75 27.85
CA ILE A 528 5.47 -31.29 26.80
C ILE A 528 4.24 -30.60 27.44
N GLU A 529 3.66 -31.19 28.49
CA GLU A 529 2.54 -30.59 29.24
C GLU A 529 2.95 -29.32 29.99
N GLU A 530 4.10 -29.31 30.69
CA GLU A 530 4.60 -28.14 31.44
C GLU A 530 4.80 -26.91 30.53
N ASN A 531 5.24 -27.13 29.28
CA ASN A 531 5.57 -26.08 28.32
C ASN A 531 4.47 -25.86 27.26
N GLY A 532 3.31 -26.54 27.38
CA GLY A 532 2.17 -26.37 26.48
C GLY A 532 2.44 -26.77 25.03
N PHE A 533 3.40 -27.67 24.78
CA PHE A 533 3.68 -28.21 23.45
C PHE A 533 2.72 -29.35 23.07
N LYS A 534 2.84 -29.86 21.84
CA LYS A 534 2.17 -31.08 21.37
C LYS A 534 3.23 -32.15 21.08
N LEU A 535 2.99 -33.38 21.51
CA LEU A 535 3.86 -34.52 21.18
C LEU A 535 3.37 -35.22 19.91
N ASN A 536 4.30 -35.51 19.01
CA ASN A 536 4.14 -36.51 17.94
C ASN A 536 5.13 -37.65 18.19
N GLU A 537 4.69 -38.90 18.17
CA GLU A 537 5.57 -40.04 18.33
C GLU A 537 5.92 -40.60 16.95
N GLY A 538 7.19 -40.50 16.56
CA GLY A 538 7.70 -41.06 15.32
C GLY A 538 7.80 -42.59 15.37
N GLU A 539 8.06 -43.23 14.23
CA GLU A 539 8.29 -44.68 14.19
C GLU A 539 9.51 -45.06 15.04
N ALA A 540 9.29 -45.93 16.04
CA ALA A 540 10.33 -46.37 16.96
C ALA A 540 11.42 -47.20 16.24
N GLN A 541 12.68 -47.02 16.64
CA GLN A 541 13.84 -47.59 15.95
C GLN A 541 14.72 -48.40 16.90
N TYR A 542 15.45 -49.38 16.39
CA TYR A 542 16.49 -50.05 17.18
C TYR A 542 17.71 -49.15 17.35
N SER A 543 18.36 -49.21 18.51
CA SER A 543 19.59 -48.51 18.82
C SER A 543 20.50 -49.36 19.71
N SER A 544 21.78 -49.43 19.33
CA SER A 544 22.83 -50.08 20.12
C SER A 544 23.35 -49.21 21.26
N GLU A 545 23.03 -47.90 21.26
CA GLU A 545 23.54 -46.92 22.22
C GLU A 545 22.46 -46.44 23.20
N VAL A 546 21.19 -46.43 22.79
CA VAL A 546 20.05 -45.91 23.57
C VAL A 546 19.18 -47.05 24.11
N PRO A 547 19.01 -47.20 25.43
CA PRO A 547 18.12 -48.20 26.05
C PRO A 547 16.68 -48.14 25.55
N ALA A 548 16.02 -49.30 25.48
CA ALA A 548 14.61 -49.39 25.06
C ALA A 548 13.69 -48.50 25.91
N GLY A 549 12.77 -47.79 25.25
CA GLY A 549 11.84 -46.84 25.88
C GLY A 549 12.41 -45.44 26.16
N GLN A 550 13.65 -45.16 25.76
CA GLN A 550 14.24 -43.81 25.80
C GLN A 550 14.29 -43.14 24.43
N VAL A 551 14.31 -41.80 24.41
CA VAL A 551 14.43 -40.99 23.19
C VAL A 551 15.77 -41.21 22.50
N ILE A 552 15.74 -41.57 21.21
CA ILE A 552 16.88 -41.59 20.30
C ILE A 552 17.12 -40.19 19.72
N SER A 553 16.05 -39.54 19.25
CA SER A 553 16.12 -38.25 18.58
C SER A 553 14.82 -37.48 18.72
N GLN A 554 14.92 -36.16 18.55
CA GLN A 554 13.82 -35.22 18.53
C GLN A 554 13.88 -34.33 17.29
N SER A 555 12.74 -33.75 16.93
CA SER A 555 12.62 -32.64 15.98
C SER A 555 11.51 -31.71 16.47
N PRO A 556 11.70 -30.38 16.61
CA PRO A 556 12.89 -29.59 16.24
C PRO A 556 14.11 -29.81 17.16
N ASN A 557 15.20 -29.10 16.88
CA ASN A 557 16.49 -29.35 17.55
C ASN A 557 16.55 -28.76 18.98
N PRO A 558 17.39 -29.32 19.87
CA PRO A 558 17.66 -28.71 21.17
C PRO A 558 18.18 -27.27 21.06
N GLY A 559 17.65 -26.37 21.88
CA GLY A 559 17.97 -24.94 21.92
C GLY A 559 17.18 -24.06 20.94
N GLU A 560 16.33 -24.66 20.10
CA GLU A 560 15.47 -23.94 19.16
C GLU A 560 14.33 -23.23 19.92
N GLN A 561 14.00 -22.00 19.51
CA GLN A 561 12.93 -21.22 20.14
C GLN A 561 11.60 -21.46 19.44
N LEU A 562 10.67 -22.08 20.15
CA LEU A 562 9.37 -22.50 19.63
C LEU A 562 8.22 -21.69 20.23
N ASP A 563 7.19 -21.47 19.43
CA ASP A 563 5.95 -20.83 19.90
C ASP A 563 5.14 -21.83 20.75
N PRO A 564 4.40 -21.39 21.78
CA PRO A 564 3.50 -22.26 22.54
C PRO A 564 2.53 -23.05 21.63
N GLY A 565 2.29 -24.33 21.95
CA GLY A 565 1.46 -25.21 21.12
C GLY A 565 2.12 -25.79 19.87
N SER A 566 3.42 -25.51 19.64
CA SER A 566 4.26 -26.19 18.63
C SER A 566 4.31 -27.69 18.82
N THR A 567 4.50 -28.43 17.73
CA THR A 567 4.58 -29.90 17.76
C THR A 567 6.04 -30.34 17.78
N ILE A 568 6.40 -31.21 18.72
CA ILE A 568 7.71 -31.83 18.86
C ILE A 568 7.53 -33.31 18.51
N GLU A 569 8.28 -33.77 17.52
CA GLU A 569 8.38 -35.18 17.16
C GLU A 569 9.51 -35.85 17.94
N VAL A 570 9.24 -37.04 18.47
CA VAL A 570 10.17 -37.82 19.29
C VAL A 570 10.20 -39.27 18.79
N VAL A 571 11.40 -39.79 18.57
CA VAL A 571 11.64 -41.20 18.18
C VAL A 571 12.18 -41.96 19.39
N TYR A 572 11.51 -43.04 19.78
CA TYR A 572 11.91 -43.89 20.90
C TYR A 572 12.71 -45.13 20.45
N SER A 573 13.60 -45.59 21.33
CA SER A 573 14.37 -46.80 21.12
C SER A 573 13.58 -48.07 21.41
N LEU A 574 13.71 -49.06 20.52
CA LEU A 574 13.31 -50.45 20.72
C LEU A 574 14.39 -51.29 21.43
N GLY A 575 15.56 -50.70 21.70
CA GLY A 575 16.76 -51.38 22.21
C GLY A 575 17.64 -51.93 21.08
N VAL A 576 18.51 -52.87 21.42
CA VAL A 576 19.41 -53.52 20.44
C VAL A 576 18.59 -54.46 19.54
N GLU A 577 18.84 -54.42 18.24
CA GLU A 577 18.23 -55.37 17.30
C GLU A 577 18.83 -56.78 17.51
N GLU A 578 17.99 -57.74 17.92
CA GLU A 578 18.40 -59.14 18.07
C GLU A 578 18.43 -59.83 16.70
N LYS A 579 19.63 -60.17 16.22
CA LYS A 579 19.81 -61.02 15.02
C LYS A 579 19.12 -62.38 15.25
N PRO A 580 18.41 -62.95 14.26
CA PRO A 580 17.73 -64.24 14.42
C PRO A 580 18.71 -65.43 14.46
N VAL A 581 18.32 -66.52 15.13
CA VAL A 581 18.98 -67.83 14.98
C VAL A 581 18.79 -68.32 13.53
N LYS A 582 19.86 -68.78 12.89
CA LYS A 582 19.82 -69.31 11.51
C LYS A 582 20.02 -70.82 11.52
N THR A 583 19.16 -71.53 10.79
CA THR A 583 19.28 -72.98 10.58
C THR A 583 20.16 -73.27 9.36
N VAL A 584 21.15 -74.16 9.52
CA VAL A 584 22.03 -74.62 8.44
C VAL A 584 21.89 -76.13 8.29
N THR A 585 21.50 -76.60 7.12
CA THR A 585 21.45 -78.05 6.82
C THR A 585 22.78 -78.50 6.20
N LYS A 586 23.35 -79.61 6.68
CA LYS A 586 24.59 -80.18 6.14
C LYS A 586 24.53 -81.69 5.98
N GLU A 587 25.08 -82.17 4.88
CA GLU A 587 25.27 -83.60 4.62
C GLU A 587 26.63 -84.06 5.15
N ILE A 588 26.61 -85.03 6.05
CA ILE A 588 27.78 -85.60 6.71
C ILE A 588 27.99 -87.00 6.13
N GLU A 589 28.94 -87.12 5.20
CA GLU A 589 29.45 -88.41 4.75
C GLU A 589 30.23 -89.10 5.88
N ILE A 590 29.93 -90.36 6.13
CA ILE A 590 30.52 -91.20 7.17
C ILE A 590 31.22 -92.39 6.50
N PRO A 591 32.55 -92.52 6.62
CA PRO A 591 33.30 -93.60 6.00
C PRO A 591 33.04 -94.93 6.70
N TYR A 592 33.12 -96.02 5.93
CA TYR A 592 33.01 -97.38 6.42
C TYR A 592 34.32 -98.13 6.11
N GLU A 593 35.11 -98.34 7.16
CA GLU A 593 36.40 -99.05 7.10
C GLU A 593 36.38 -100.23 8.09
N PRO A 594 35.83 -101.39 7.70
CA PRO A 594 35.71 -102.54 8.58
C PRO A 594 37.04 -103.30 8.70
N ALA A 595 37.24 -103.98 9.83
CA ALA A 595 38.39 -104.86 10.03
C ALA A 595 38.18 -106.24 9.36
N GLU A 596 36.93 -106.67 9.22
CA GLU A 596 36.51 -107.90 8.53
C GLU A 596 35.33 -107.62 7.59
N GLU A 597 35.27 -108.28 6.44
CA GLU A 597 34.25 -108.02 5.41
C GLU A 597 32.84 -108.37 5.93
N GLY A 598 32.01 -107.34 6.13
CA GLY A 598 30.65 -107.45 6.69
C GLY A 598 30.52 -107.11 8.18
N GLU A 599 31.55 -106.57 8.83
CA GLU A 599 31.50 -106.09 10.22
C GLU A 599 30.51 -104.92 10.41
N GLU A 600 29.53 -105.05 11.33
CA GLU A 600 28.72 -103.90 11.75
C GLU A 600 29.55 -102.90 12.57
N ILE A 601 29.73 -101.69 12.06
CA ILE A 601 30.45 -100.62 12.77
C ILE A 601 29.45 -99.71 13.48
N GLU A 602 29.63 -99.51 14.79
CA GLU A 602 28.87 -98.53 15.58
C GLU A 602 29.43 -97.11 15.37
N VAL A 603 28.51 -96.18 15.08
CA VAL A 603 28.77 -94.77 14.81
C VAL A 603 28.01 -93.92 15.82
N ILE A 604 28.72 -92.98 16.43
CA ILE A 604 28.15 -91.96 17.32
C ILE A 604 28.34 -90.60 16.64
N LEU A 605 27.23 -89.97 16.28
CA LEU A 605 27.19 -88.61 15.79
C LEU A 605 26.80 -87.69 16.96
N SER A 606 27.67 -86.73 17.29
CA SER A 606 27.39 -85.67 18.27
C SER A 606 27.35 -84.31 17.57
N VAL A 607 26.45 -83.43 18.03
CA VAL A 607 26.24 -82.06 17.53
C VAL A 607 26.32 -81.10 18.71
N ASP A 608 27.01 -79.98 18.54
CA ASP A 608 27.05 -78.83 19.45
C ASP A 608 26.48 -77.64 18.67
N ASP A 609 25.30 -77.14 19.05
CA ASP A 609 24.64 -75.97 18.45
C ASP A 609 23.83 -75.21 19.53
N ALA A 610 22.86 -74.36 19.15
CA ALA A 610 22.06 -73.60 20.11
C ALA A 610 21.11 -74.48 20.97
N GLU A 611 20.80 -75.71 20.54
CA GLU A 611 19.80 -76.60 21.16
C GLU A 611 20.39 -77.96 21.61
N HIS A 612 21.50 -78.39 21.00
CA HIS A 612 22.16 -79.66 21.22
C HIS A 612 23.56 -79.46 21.80
N SER A 613 24.00 -80.40 22.66
CA SER A 613 25.36 -80.41 23.19
C SER A 613 26.15 -81.63 22.74
N VAL A 614 27.43 -81.45 22.40
CA VAL A 614 28.35 -82.55 22.03
C VAL A 614 28.41 -83.68 23.07
N SER A 615 28.13 -83.34 24.33
CA SER A 615 28.11 -84.25 25.49
C SER A 615 27.00 -85.30 25.42
N THR A 616 25.95 -85.04 24.63
CA THR A 616 24.88 -85.97 24.31
C THR A 616 24.97 -86.38 22.84
N PRO A 617 24.99 -87.70 22.53
CA PRO A 617 24.86 -88.17 21.15
C PRO A 617 23.59 -87.62 20.49
N TYR A 618 23.73 -87.03 19.30
CA TYR A 618 22.63 -86.60 18.45
C TYR A 618 21.98 -87.80 17.76
N GLU A 619 22.80 -88.72 17.23
CA GLU A 619 22.34 -90.01 16.70
C GLU A 619 23.36 -91.11 17.04
N GLN A 620 22.88 -92.32 17.35
CA GLN A 620 23.70 -93.53 17.47
C GLN A 620 23.11 -94.62 16.60
N PHE A 621 23.93 -95.19 15.70
CA PHE A 621 23.48 -96.22 14.75
C PHE A 621 24.64 -97.09 14.30
N LYS A 622 24.33 -98.12 13.52
CA LYS A 622 25.31 -99.03 12.93
C LYS A 622 25.32 -98.90 11.41
N ILE A 623 26.49 -99.09 10.81
CA ILE A 623 26.69 -99.11 9.35
C ILE A 623 27.42 -100.38 8.90
N THR A 624 27.10 -100.82 7.69
CA THR A 624 27.77 -101.91 6.95
C THR A 624 28.25 -101.45 5.55
N GLU A 625 28.08 -100.17 5.23
CA GLU A 625 28.53 -99.51 4.01
C GLU A 625 28.65 -97.98 4.25
N PRO A 626 29.41 -97.23 3.44
CA PRO A 626 29.51 -95.77 3.58
C PRO A 626 28.14 -95.11 3.49
N THR A 627 27.82 -94.22 4.43
CA THR A 627 26.48 -93.64 4.59
C THR A 627 26.58 -92.13 4.77
N THR A 628 25.59 -91.38 4.25
CA THR A 628 25.46 -89.93 4.46
C THR A 628 24.31 -89.65 5.44
N ARG A 629 24.53 -88.74 6.39
CA ARG A 629 23.50 -88.22 7.30
C ARG A 629 23.29 -86.74 7.08
N THR A 630 22.05 -86.33 6.85
CA THR A 630 21.66 -84.91 6.81
C THR A 630 21.35 -84.45 8.22
N VAL A 631 21.97 -83.36 8.65
CA VAL A 631 21.82 -82.76 9.99
C VAL A 631 21.48 -81.28 9.84
N GLU A 632 20.54 -80.80 10.65
CA GLU A 632 20.21 -79.38 10.78
C GLU A 632 20.89 -78.83 12.03
N PHE A 633 21.50 -77.65 11.90
CA PHE A 633 22.23 -76.96 12.95
C PHE A 633 21.58 -75.60 13.19
N ASN A 634 21.11 -75.35 14.41
CA ASN A 634 20.55 -74.06 14.81
C ASN A 634 21.65 -73.19 15.41
N ILE A 635 22.10 -72.18 14.65
CA ILE A 635 23.27 -71.37 14.99
C ILE A 635 22.81 -69.98 15.47
N ALA A 636 23.13 -69.67 16.72
CA ALA A 636 22.89 -68.34 17.28
C ALA A 636 23.86 -67.30 16.66
N PRO A 637 23.47 -66.02 16.59
CA PRO A 637 24.33 -64.97 16.05
C PRO A 637 25.71 -64.93 16.72
N ASP A 638 26.73 -64.65 15.92
CA ASP A 638 28.12 -64.50 16.35
C ASP A 638 28.69 -65.77 17.07
N SER A 639 28.03 -66.93 16.89
CA SER A 639 28.44 -68.25 17.39
C SER A 639 28.77 -69.23 16.24
N THR A 640 29.25 -70.42 16.58
CA THR A 640 29.55 -71.50 15.62
C THR A 640 29.01 -72.83 16.14
N ALA A 641 28.30 -73.58 15.30
CA ALA A 641 27.99 -74.98 15.58
C ALA A 641 29.15 -75.90 15.16
N TYR A 642 29.18 -77.14 15.64
CA TYR A 642 30.06 -78.17 15.07
C TYR A 642 29.46 -79.57 15.25
N TYR A 643 29.93 -80.51 14.43
CA TYR A 643 29.63 -81.94 14.61
C TYR A 643 30.90 -82.76 14.82
N GLN A 644 30.72 -83.93 15.41
CA GLN A 644 31.74 -84.94 15.59
C GLN A 644 31.17 -86.32 15.28
N VAL A 645 31.84 -87.07 14.41
CA VAL A 645 31.56 -88.48 14.14
C VAL A 645 32.63 -89.33 14.82
N MET A 646 32.20 -90.23 15.69
CA MET A 646 33.04 -91.24 16.32
C MET A 646 32.70 -92.64 15.81
N ILE A 647 33.73 -93.42 15.54
CA ILE A 647 33.66 -94.83 15.15
C ILE A 647 34.61 -95.59 16.06
N LYS A 648 34.13 -96.66 16.74
CA LYS A 648 34.96 -97.48 17.66
C LYS A 648 35.80 -96.61 18.63
N ASP A 649 35.12 -95.70 19.34
CA ASP A 649 35.68 -94.69 20.26
C ASP A 649 36.74 -93.73 19.66
N THR A 650 36.90 -93.69 18.34
CA THR A 650 37.85 -92.83 17.63
C THR A 650 37.13 -91.76 16.81
N ILE A 651 37.56 -90.50 16.91
CA ILE A 651 37.00 -89.41 16.10
C ILE A 651 37.50 -89.55 14.66
N VAL A 652 36.59 -89.82 13.72
CA VAL A 652 36.90 -89.97 12.29
C VAL A 652 36.63 -88.70 11.48
N LYS A 653 35.71 -87.83 11.95
CA LYS A 653 35.37 -86.56 11.29
C LYS A 653 34.90 -85.55 12.34
N ARG A 654 35.37 -84.31 12.24
CA ARG A 654 34.91 -83.16 13.03
C ARG A 654 35.00 -81.91 12.17
N GLU A 655 33.99 -81.07 12.21
CA GLU A 655 33.96 -79.84 11.41
C GLU A 655 33.09 -78.77 12.07
N THR A 656 33.53 -77.52 12.00
CA THR A 656 32.83 -76.34 12.52
C THR A 656 32.05 -75.64 11.41
N ILE A 657 30.86 -75.15 11.74
CA ILE A 657 29.93 -74.46 10.85
C ILE A 657 29.73 -73.05 11.42
N PRO A 658 30.15 -71.99 10.71
CA PRO A 658 29.94 -70.62 11.16
C PRO A 658 28.48 -70.20 10.99
N TYR A 659 28.05 -69.19 11.75
CA TYR A 659 26.78 -68.49 11.49
C TYR A 659 26.76 -67.95 10.04
N PRO A 660 25.71 -68.19 9.24
CA PRO A 660 25.65 -67.72 7.86
C PRO A 660 25.67 -66.19 7.75
N GLU A 661 26.61 -65.66 6.96
CA GLU A 661 26.53 -64.29 6.47
C GLU A 661 25.32 -64.14 5.53
N ASP A 662 24.67 -62.97 5.55
CA ASP A 662 23.60 -62.63 4.61
C ASP A 662 24.22 -62.29 3.24
N GLY A 663 23.86 -63.07 2.22
CA GLY A 663 24.47 -63.06 0.88
C GLY A 663 23.69 -62.32 -0.19
#